data_AF-R9T789-F1
#
_entry.id   AF-R9T789-F1
#
_cell.length_a   1.000
_cell.length_b   1.000
_cell.length_c   1.000
_cell.angle_alpha   90.00
_cell.angle_beta   90.00
_cell.angle_gamma   90.00
#
_symmetry.space_group_name_H-M   'P 1'
#
loop_
_entity.id
_entity.type
_entity.pdbx_description
1 polymer ?
#
loop_
_entity_poly.entity_id
_entity_poly.type
_entity_poly.pdbx_seq_one_letter_code
_entity_poly.pdbx_strand_id
1 'polypeptide(L)'
;MKTEKRLTMALSVLVALMMLAVPLASSSNLFVDGGQTNSNGDAPNLGAAGDTYVLYFDFNVPENSLDAANLKSTFNGTASATNNIGTKGDGDNATAGSIEFSLIKGKTAQEDRILAYVKQPTGTGDSLKLITIGNVLTNLNTLVFDSREGYDLVSWKGTDGNSYYADSDAKIEKNMNYTANWELKSVTAYIENTDNTGSNPSTTPTASANTDPIEVTYDFKEFKVNVVIDGETKEYVKAYLVTEDADGNPIIEFNVSLSLNKTSLSTATVFNKTRPGSESIAGVGSDGFLITNYLMNPAPTEGYYVPVYNILTTDSNKKVVYDSKETGEKKYADYVSGNSQNSFNVNFELISTYTQLTISSILFDEDVAVYAYKGSSFTYADLLKFLTDPDLSGPENFEAPYITGDMTDFNSATGKLPVENNKYVLTGWNGSVLLNSTEKVTETSLTLDADTNSYKVVFMVNGEFEVVEVPFGTELSASLTKLDTNGVDHWVSPVTGKAYVSDAFSTFKEFRFSPDDIKDAETAGKSNDTFILIACFQPANKTAYAVFNAGTADFGDELVKTIVIPGEVNTPISKLPATPEKEGKNVFIGWMTPDYKRTDGKYTYTKDASKDDPIVYSSSQEYNKKNDVSSYTAKIESYKWTMSFSANGSVIGVLYYSQGASNTIAISNTDLTTNLVAYQYDGKMYKAADAKGGSSTAKDAFANIVSPLKAGYEFVQWNGAEGKKVISDVITPEITDTDYRSYTSSKQSIEKLTGDITVSAEFDAKPYIVQYANTFNSSSIYATTQIADVDETLKLFGDSVFIQEGYKLIGWSDRADGNGTKYDLGSNFTLSGEQYEKLKDTPGHLIGEDVTVTMYSIWEKVGSGSGSGDNTDGDNDNSNTDTYLLAGILVVIIILIIVVAVVLRKKN
;
A
#
# COMPACT_ATOMS: atom_id res chain seq x y z
N MET A 1 -4.14 42.11 32.64
CA MET A 1 -5.46 42.43 32.06
C MET A 1 -5.98 41.13 31.48
N LYS A 2 -6.81 40.38 32.21
CA LYS A 2 -8.30 40.41 32.21
C LYS A 2 -8.83 40.05 30.80
N THR A 3 -9.58 38.96 30.57
CA THR A 3 -10.67 38.34 31.36
C THR A 3 -10.87 36.90 30.82
N GLU A 4 -10.67 35.83 31.61
CA GLU A 4 -11.68 34.96 32.28
C GLU A 4 -12.73 34.29 31.35
N LYS A 5 -13.33 33.11 31.54
CA LYS A 5 -13.32 31.93 32.46
C LYS A 5 -14.78 31.40 32.39
N ARG A 6 -14.98 30.08 32.53
CA ARG A 6 -16.23 29.35 32.90
C ARG A 6 -17.14 28.83 31.77
N LEU A 7 -17.27 27.51 31.69
CA LEU A 7 -18.51 26.83 32.08
C LEU A 7 -18.23 25.38 32.54
N THR A 8 -18.61 25.08 33.77
CA THR A 8 -18.65 23.75 34.39
C THR A 8 -20.02 23.63 35.06
N MET A 9 -20.58 22.42 35.05
CA MET A 9 -21.74 21.95 35.84
C MET A 9 -23.13 22.52 35.50
N ALA A 10 -24.02 21.63 35.04
CA ALA A 10 -25.10 21.06 35.86
C ALA A 10 -26.27 20.57 34.97
N LEU A 11 -26.54 19.25 34.97
CA LEU A 11 -27.91 18.75 35.17
C LEU A 11 -27.93 17.23 35.48
N SER A 12 -27.58 16.89 36.72
CA SER A 12 -28.23 15.77 37.42
C SER A 12 -29.47 16.33 38.09
N VAL A 13 -30.68 16.06 37.55
CA VAL A 13 -31.94 15.86 38.29
C VAL A 13 -32.96 15.29 37.29
N LEU A 14 -33.18 13.98 37.28
CA LEU A 14 -34.51 13.42 37.02
C LEU A 14 -34.60 11.99 37.55
N VAL A 15 -34.65 11.88 38.88
CA VAL A 15 -35.23 10.71 39.57
C VAL A 15 -36.34 11.26 40.47
N ALA A 16 -37.50 10.61 40.37
CA ALA A 16 -38.70 10.66 41.23
C ALA A 16 -39.98 11.26 40.60
N LEU A 17 -41.08 10.52 40.85
CA LEU A 17 -42.51 10.68 40.48
C LEU A 17 -42.86 10.20 39.06
N MET A 18 -43.67 9.16 38.83
CA MET A 18 -44.75 8.57 39.63
C MET A 18 -44.92 7.06 39.31
N MET A 19 -45.03 6.26 40.36
CA MET A 19 -45.79 4.99 40.34
C MET A 19 -47.28 5.30 40.19
N LEU A 20 -48.03 4.56 39.36
CA LEU A 20 -49.32 3.94 39.73
C LEU A 20 -49.89 3.02 38.60
N ALA A 21 -50.11 1.75 38.97
CA ALA A 21 -51.13 0.79 38.50
C ALA A 21 -51.02 0.07 37.11
N VAL A 22 -50.27 -1.05 37.03
CA VAL A 22 -50.68 -2.50 37.04
C VAL A 22 -52.04 -2.89 36.37
N PRO A 23 -52.27 -4.11 35.82
CA PRO A 23 -51.61 -4.90 34.74
C PRO A 23 -52.63 -5.47 33.70
N LEU A 24 -52.19 -6.08 32.58
CA LEU A 24 -52.70 -7.36 32.00
C LEU A 24 -52.31 -7.54 30.51
N ALA A 25 -52.17 -8.83 30.18
CA ALA A 25 -52.29 -9.47 28.86
C ALA A 25 -51.05 -9.52 27.95
N SER A 26 -50.34 -10.65 28.09
CA SER A 26 -49.98 -11.62 27.05
C SER A 26 -49.71 -11.15 25.62
N SER A 27 -48.65 -11.76 25.07
CA SER A 27 -48.37 -12.12 23.67
C SER A 27 -47.19 -11.38 23.04
N SER A 28 -46.28 -12.21 22.54
CA SER A 28 -45.30 -11.91 21.50
C SER A 28 -44.11 -11.04 21.91
N ASN A 29 -43.07 -11.68 22.47
CA ASN A 29 -41.70 -11.14 22.44
C ASN A 29 -41.21 -11.10 20.98
N LEU A 30 -41.63 -10.08 20.26
CA LEU A 30 -40.94 -9.50 19.12
C LEU A 30 -39.86 -8.57 19.69
N PHE A 31 -38.73 -9.14 20.10
CA PHE A 31 -37.49 -8.38 20.22
C PHE A 31 -36.64 -8.69 19.00
N VAL A 32 -36.92 -7.93 17.94
CA VAL A 32 -35.92 -7.61 16.92
C VAL A 32 -35.28 -6.31 17.42
N ASP A 33 -34.23 -6.44 18.21
CA ASP A 33 -33.19 -5.42 18.30
C ASP A 33 -32.06 -5.96 17.41
N GLY A 34 -31.89 -5.48 16.17
CA GLY A 34 -31.62 -4.08 15.89
C GLY A 34 -30.13 -3.74 16.10
N GLY A 35 -29.31 -4.67 16.58
CA GLY A 35 -27.85 -4.58 16.55
C GLY A 35 -27.29 -4.93 15.18
N GLN A 36 -27.34 -4.00 14.22
CA GLN A 36 -26.40 -4.02 13.10
C GLN A 36 -24.99 -3.81 13.68
N THR A 37 -24.24 -4.89 13.87
CA THR A 37 -22.78 -4.79 13.87
C THR A 37 -22.36 -4.57 12.42
N ASN A 38 -21.84 -3.38 12.17
CA ASN A 38 -21.10 -3.01 10.97
C ASN A 38 -19.78 -3.77 10.94
N SER A 39 -19.84 -5.04 10.56
CA SER A 39 -18.69 -5.72 9.98
C SER A 39 -19.07 -6.08 8.55
N ASN A 40 -18.57 -5.28 7.60
CA ASN A 40 -18.16 -5.85 6.31
C ASN A 40 -16.94 -6.74 6.56
N GLY A 41 -17.11 -7.74 7.42
CA GLY A 41 -16.30 -8.95 7.37
C GLY A 41 -16.70 -9.58 6.06
N ASP A 42 -16.09 -9.10 4.98
CA ASP A 42 -15.93 -9.88 3.78
C ASP A 42 -15.34 -11.20 4.25
N ALA A 43 -16.21 -12.19 4.42
CA ALA A 43 -15.80 -13.58 4.40
C ALA A 43 -14.88 -13.68 3.18
N PRO A 44 -13.69 -14.30 3.31
CA PRO A 44 -12.84 -14.48 2.15
C PRO A 44 -13.70 -15.14 1.09
N ASN A 45 -13.89 -14.44 -0.03
CA ASN A 45 -14.47 -15.00 -1.23
C ASN A 45 -13.42 -15.97 -1.77
N LEU A 46 -13.26 -17.09 -1.07
CA LEU A 46 -12.60 -18.28 -1.58
C LEU A 46 -13.42 -18.67 -2.79
N GLY A 47 -12.88 -18.33 -3.96
CA GLY A 47 -13.50 -18.65 -5.24
C GLY A 47 -14.00 -20.08 -5.22
N ALA A 48 -15.24 -20.28 -5.67
CA ALA A 48 -15.92 -21.56 -5.70
C ALA A 48 -14.98 -22.66 -6.25
N ALA A 49 -14.46 -23.48 -5.35
CA ALA A 49 -13.60 -24.60 -5.68
C ALA A 49 -14.34 -25.90 -5.32
N GLY A 50 -14.91 -26.54 -6.35
CA GLY A 50 -15.35 -27.93 -6.29
C GLY A 50 -16.55 -28.18 -5.39
N ASP A 51 -16.98 -29.44 -5.36
CA ASP A 51 -18.21 -29.93 -4.72
C ASP A 51 -18.23 -29.86 -3.18
N THR A 52 -17.49 -28.92 -2.55
CA THR A 52 -17.37 -28.77 -1.10
C THR A 52 -17.92 -27.43 -0.62
N TYR A 53 -18.73 -27.46 0.44
CA TYR A 53 -19.38 -26.30 1.05
C TYR A 53 -19.06 -26.21 2.54
N VAL A 54 -19.05 -25.00 3.05
CA VAL A 54 -18.76 -24.67 4.46
C VAL A 54 -20.01 -24.10 5.10
N LEU A 55 -20.48 -24.74 6.18
CA LEU A 55 -21.67 -24.32 6.93
C LEU A 55 -21.29 -23.95 8.37
N TYR A 56 -21.79 -22.84 8.87
CA TYR A 56 -21.59 -22.43 10.26
C TYR A 56 -22.88 -22.62 11.05
N PHE A 57 -22.78 -23.19 12.24
CA PHE A 57 -23.88 -23.40 13.18
C PHE A 57 -23.58 -22.62 14.46
N ASP A 58 -24.41 -21.62 14.71
CA ASP A 58 -24.38 -20.77 15.89
C ASP A 58 -25.48 -21.22 16.86
N PHE A 59 -25.09 -21.62 18.07
CA PHE A 59 -26.05 -22.03 19.09
C PHE A 59 -26.92 -20.89 19.61
N ASN A 60 -26.67 -19.62 19.25
CA ASN A 60 -27.54 -18.49 19.55
C ASN A 60 -27.93 -18.42 21.03
N VAL A 61 -26.97 -18.70 21.90
CA VAL A 61 -27.17 -18.62 23.35
C VAL A 61 -26.95 -17.16 23.74
N PRO A 62 -27.93 -16.49 24.38
CA PRO A 62 -27.75 -15.10 24.82
C PRO A 62 -26.54 -14.98 25.75
N GLU A 63 -25.75 -13.91 25.62
CA GLU A 63 -24.56 -13.67 26.47
C GLU A 63 -24.89 -13.60 27.97
N ASN A 64 -26.13 -13.22 28.31
CA ASN A 64 -26.63 -13.20 29.68
C ASN A 64 -27.27 -14.53 30.12
N SER A 65 -27.24 -15.59 29.31
CA SER A 65 -27.76 -16.92 29.67
C SER A 65 -26.70 -17.76 30.40
N LEU A 66 -27.07 -18.33 31.55
CA LEU A 66 -26.25 -19.31 32.27
C LEU A 66 -26.44 -20.74 31.76
N ASP A 67 -27.36 -20.95 30.83
CA ASP A 67 -27.64 -22.25 30.21
C ASP A 67 -26.91 -22.37 28.87
N ALA A 68 -25.69 -22.89 28.92
CA ALA A 68 -24.86 -23.13 27.74
C ALA A 68 -25.35 -24.35 26.93
N ALA A 69 -25.02 -24.36 25.64
CA ALA A 69 -25.16 -25.55 24.82
C ALA A 69 -24.05 -26.54 25.17
N ASN A 70 -24.44 -27.76 25.54
CA ASN A 70 -23.52 -28.83 25.85
C ASN A 70 -23.24 -29.68 24.61
N LEU A 71 -21.96 -29.95 24.40
CA LEU A 71 -21.48 -30.88 23.38
C LEU A 71 -21.38 -32.28 23.97
N LYS A 72 -21.42 -33.30 23.12
CA LYS A 72 -21.25 -34.69 23.54
C LYS A 72 -19.85 -34.90 24.10
N SER A 73 -19.76 -35.65 25.19
CA SER A 73 -18.46 -35.99 25.81
C SER A 73 -17.51 -36.77 24.89
N THR A 74 -18.04 -37.38 23.81
CA THR A 74 -17.26 -38.05 22.78
C THR A 74 -16.71 -37.10 21.71
N PHE A 75 -17.15 -35.84 21.68
CA PHE A 75 -16.71 -34.85 20.70
C PHE A 75 -15.49 -34.10 21.24
N ASN A 76 -14.34 -34.32 20.62
CA ASN A 76 -13.04 -33.76 21.03
C ASN A 76 -12.58 -32.61 20.11
N GLY A 77 -13.52 -31.81 19.61
CA GLY A 77 -13.26 -30.68 18.71
C GLY A 77 -13.36 -31.01 17.22
N THR A 78 -13.30 -32.29 16.84
CA THR A 78 -13.55 -32.73 15.44
C THR A 78 -14.35 -34.02 15.40
N ALA A 79 -15.29 -34.14 14.45
CA ALA A 79 -16.02 -35.38 14.22
C ALA A 79 -16.41 -35.52 12.75
N SER A 80 -16.19 -36.70 12.18
CA SER A 80 -16.54 -36.97 10.78
C SER A 80 -17.66 -38.00 10.69
N ALA A 81 -18.65 -37.70 9.87
CA ALA A 81 -19.71 -38.62 9.51
C ALA A 81 -19.34 -39.29 8.18
N THR A 82 -18.78 -40.50 8.25
CA THR A 82 -18.20 -41.19 7.08
C THR A 82 -18.99 -42.40 6.61
N ASN A 83 -19.99 -42.86 7.38
CA ASN A 83 -20.80 -44.03 7.04
C ASN A 83 -22.14 -43.62 6.38
N ASN A 84 -22.29 -43.90 5.07
CA ASN A 84 -23.54 -43.83 4.28
C ASN A 84 -24.26 -42.46 4.19
N ILE A 85 -23.54 -41.36 4.01
CA ILE A 85 -24.14 -40.02 3.84
C ILE A 85 -23.89 -39.51 2.44
N GLY A 86 -24.96 -39.44 1.64
CA GLY A 86 -24.88 -39.16 0.21
C GLY A 86 -24.24 -40.32 -0.58
N THR A 87 -24.98 -40.88 -1.53
CA THR A 87 -24.53 -42.05 -2.30
C THR A 87 -23.85 -41.57 -3.57
N LYS A 88 -22.65 -42.11 -3.87
CA LYS A 88 -21.96 -41.81 -5.14
C LYS A 88 -22.82 -42.25 -6.32
N GLY A 89 -22.79 -41.47 -7.40
CA GLY A 89 -23.42 -41.85 -8.65
C GLY A 89 -22.61 -42.91 -9.40
N ASP A 90 -23.06 -43.22 -10.60
CA ASP A 90 -22.34 -44.05 -11.56
C ASP A 90 -21.15 -43.28 -12.15
N GLY A 91 -20.05 -43.99 -12.45
CA GLY A 91 -18.84 -43.45 -13.08
C GLY A 91 -17.54 -43.85 -12.37
N ASP A 92 -16.46 -44.04 -13.13
CA ASP A 92 -15.18 -44.56 -12.62
C ASP A 92 -14.50 -43.63 -11.60
N ASN A 93 -14.81 -42.32 -11.64
CA ASN A 93 -14.30 -41.30 -10.72
C ASN A 93 -15.36 -40.81 -9.70
N ALA A 94 -16.50 -41.50 -9.58
CA ALA A 94 -17.55 -41.11 -8.65
C ALA A 94 -17.10 -41.31 -7.19
N THR A 95 -17.28 -40.28 -6.36
CA THR A 95 -16.91 -40.27 -4.94
C THR A 95 -18.15 -40.13 -4.07
N ALA A 96 -18.14 -40.79 -2.90
CA ALA A 96 -19.18 -40.61 -1.91
C ALA A 96 -19.04 -39.23 -1.24
N GLY A 97 -20.14 -38.71 -0.71
CA GLY A 97 -20.13 -37.48 0.04
C GLY A 97 -19.55 -37.69 1.44
N SER A 98 -19.20 -36.60 2.12
CA SER A 98 -18.74 -36.62 3.50
C SER A 98 -19.13 -35.35 4.25
N ILE A 99 -19.30 -35.46 5.56
CA ILE A 99 -19.49 -34.33 6.47
C ILE A 99 -18.43 -34.41 7.56
N GLU A 100 -17.75 -33.31 7.80
CA GLU A 100 -16.80 -33.15 8.90
C GLU A 100 -17.17 -31.92 9.73
N PHE A 101 -17.26 -32.10 11.04
CA PHE A 101 -17.52 -31.05 12.00
C PHE A 101 -16.25 -30.64 12.72
N SER A 102 -16.10 -29.35 12.96
CA SER A 102 -15.04 -28.76 13.78
C SER A 102 -15.63 -27.75 14.75
N LEU A 103 -15.11 -27.71 15.98
CA LEU A 103 -15.44 -26.68 16.95
C LEU A 103 -14.66 -25.40 16.63
N ILE A 104 -15.36 -24.29 16.52
CA ILE A 104 -14.79 -22.94 16.62
C ILE A 104 -15.09 -22.49 18.04
N LYS A 105 -14.07 -22.45 18.87
CA LYS A 105 -14.21 -22.12 20.29
C LYS A 105 -14.33 -20.61 20.47
N GLY A 106 -15.31 -20.17 21.26
CA GLY A 106 -15.48 -18.78 21.66
C GLY A 106 -14.76 -18.48 22.97
N LYS A 107 -14.80 -17.21 23.44
CA LYS A 107 -14.24 -16.85 24.75
C LYS A 107 -15.01 -17.50 25.89
N THR A 108 -16.30 -17.71 25.65
CA THR A 108 -17.22 -18.40 26.56
C THR A 108 -17.88 -19.58 25.84
N ALA A 109 -18.37 -20.56 26.60
CA ALA A 109 -19.10 -21.70 26.03
C ALA A 109 -20.40 -21.27 25.30
N GLN A 110 -20.91 -20.06 25.57
CA GLN A 110 -22.05 -19.45 24.87
C GLN A 110 -21.70 -18.99 23.46
N GLU A 111 -20.43 -18.67 23.21
CA GLU A 111 -19.91 -18.18 21.92
C GLU A 111 -19.37 -19.31 21.02
N ASP A 112 -19.36 -20.55 21.51
CA ASP A 112 -18.92 -21.71 20.74
C ASP A 112 -19.78 -21.91 19.49
N ARG A 113 -19.14 -22.18 18.36
CA ARG A 113 -19.77 -22.40 17.06
C ARG A 113 -19.29 -23.70 16.44
N ILE A 114 -20.16 -24.36 15.67
CA ILE A 114 -19.77 -25.55 14.92
C ILE A 114 -19.60 -25.21 13.45
N LEU A 115 -18.45 -25.57 12.90
CA LEU A 115 -18.17 -25.55 11.48
C LEU A 115 -18.45 -26.93 10.89
N ALA A 116 -19.17 -27.00 9.76
CA ALA A 116 -19.36 -28.23 9.01
C ALA A 116 -18.80 -28.09 7.59
N TYR A 117 -17.82 -28.92 7.26
CA TYR A 117 -17.32 -29.12 5.91
C TYR A 117 -18.13 -30.22 5.24
N VAL A 118 -18.87 -29.87 4.19
CA VAL A 118 -19.76 -30.77 3.46
C VAL A 118 -19.23 -30.97 2.05
N LYS A 119 -18.73 -32.16 1.76
CA LYS A 119 -18.36 -32.57 0.41
C LYS A 119 -19.51 -33.34 -0.23
N GLN A 120 -20.09 -32.81 -1.30
CA GLN A 120 -21.14 -33.48 -2.06
C GLN A 120 -20.59 -34.72 -2.80
N PRO A 121 -21.40 -35.78 -2.95
CA PRO A 121 -21.04 -36.92 -3.78
C PRO A 121 -21.03 -36.54 -5.26
N THR A 122 -20.19 -37.24 -6.02
CA THR A 122 -20.01 -37.02 -7.46
C THR A 122 -20.48 -38.24 -8.27
N GLY A 123 -20.74 -38.06 -9.57
CA GLY A 123 -21.23 -39.10 -10.48
C GLY A 123 -22.54 -38.71 -11.16
N THR A 124 -23.17 -39.66 -11.85
CA THR A 124 -24.45 -39.47 -12.56
C THR A 124 -25.40 -40.66 -12.35
N GLY A 125 -26.68 -40.53 -12.63
CA GLY A 125 -27.66 -41.63 -12.55
C GLY A 125 -28.44 -41.70 -11.23
N ASP A 126 -29.44 -42.59 -11.16
CA ASP A 126 -30.42 -42.69 -10.07
C ASP A 126 -29.81 -43.12 -8.72
N SER A 127 -28.57 -43.62 -8.75
CA SER A 127 -27.77 -43.99 -7.58
C SER A 127 -27.20 -42.77 -6.83
N LEU A 128 -27.06 -41.61 -7.49
CA LEU A 128 -26.54 -40.38 -6.89
C LEU A 128 -27.54 -39.80 -5.89
N LYS A 129 -27.17 -39.75 -4.62
CA LYS A 129 -27.95 -39.07 -3.57
C LYS A 129 -27.12 -37.96 -2.96
N LEU A 130 -27.55 -36.71 -3.13
CA LEU A 130 -26.86 -35.54 -2.59
C LEU A 130 -27.08 -35.39 -1.09
N ILE A 131 -26.15 -34.74 -0.42
CA ILE A 131 -26.26 -34.41 1.00
C ILE A 131 -27.21 -33.23 1.17
N THR A 132 -28.21 -33.41 2.02
CA THR A 132 -29.17 -32.38 2.42
C THR A 132 -28.79 -31.76 3.75
N ILE A 133 -29.36 -30.59 4.05
CA ILE A 133 -29.21 -29.96 5.36
C ILE A 133 -29.75 -30.85 6.50
N GLY A 134 -30.83 -31.61 6.29
CA GLY A 134 -31.31 -32.57 7.29
C GLY A 134 -30.29 -33.68 7.60
N ASN A 135 -29.51 -34.12 6.61
CA ASN A 135 -28.40 -35.04 6.87
C ASN A 135 -27.33 -34.40 7.77
N VAL A 136 -26.97 -33.13 7.53
CA VAL A 136 -26.02 -32.40 8.38
C VAL A 136 -26.57 -32.26 9.80
N LEU A 137 -27.82 -31.80 9.95
CA LEU A 137 -28.44 -31.59 11.26
C LEU A 137 -28.63 -32.88 12.06
N THR A 138 -28.99 -33.99 11.40
CA THR A 138 -29.06 -35.31 12.06
C THR A 138 -27.71 -35.72 12.61
N ASN A 139 -26.63 -35.54 11.83
CA ASN A 139 -25.28 -35.89 12.27
C ASN A 139 -24.75 -34.90 13.31
N LEU A 140 -25.07 -33.61 13.22
CA LEU A 140 -24.75 -32.61 14.23
C LEU A 140 -25.33 -33.02 15.59
N ASN A 141 -26.61 -33.38 15.64
CA ASN A 141 -27.29 -33.84 16.87
C ASN A 141 -26.78 -35.20 17.39
N THR A 142 -26.24 -36.04 16.50
CA THR A 142 -25.79 -37.39 16.87
C THR A 142 -24.33 -37.40 17.32
N LEU A 143 -23.47 -36.58 16.69
CA LEU A 143 -22.02 -36.63 16.86
C LEU A 143 -21.46 -35.48 17.69
N VAL A 144 -22.13 -34.32 17.72
CA VAL A 144 -21.55 -33.07 18.24
C VAL A 144 -22.40 -32.49 19.35
N PHE A 145 -23.64 -32.10 19.05
CA PHE A 145 -24.54 -31.45 20.01
C PHE A 145 -25.20 -32.48 20.92
N ASP A 146 -25.30 -32.18 22.22
CA ASP A 146 -25.96 -33.04 23.19
C ASP A 146 -27.27 -32.45 23.72
N SER A 147 -27.21 -31.30 24.40
CA SER A 147 -28.38 -30.68 25.01
C SER A 147 -28.12 -29.23 25.41
N ARG A 148 -29.18 -28.48 25.70
CA ARG A 148 -29.13 -27.20 26.42
C ARG A 148 -30.11 -27.31 27.60
N GLU A 149 -29.63 -27.14 28.83
CA GLU A 149 -30.46 -27.39 30.02
C GLU A 149 -31.71 -26.48 30.01
N GLY A 150 -32.90 -27.08 30.07
CA GLY A 150 -34.17 -26.35 30.10
C GLY A 150 -34.72 -25.86 28.76
N TYR A 151 -34.05 -26.12 27.65
CA TYR A 151 -34.51 -25.73 26.31
C TYR A 151 -34.56 -26.92 25.37
N ASP A 152 -35.51 -26.90 24.45
CA ASP A 152 -35.55 -27.79 23.29
C ASP A 152 -35.10 -27.01 22.03
N LEU A 153 -34.27 -27.65 21.21
CA LEU A 153 -33.85 -27.11 19.92
C LEU A 153 -34.97 -27.33 18.90
N VAL A 154 -35.65 -26.25 18.51
CA VAL A 154 -36.83 -26.33 17.63
C VAL A 154 -36.42 -26.40 16.17
N SER A 155 -35.49 -25.54 15.76
CA SER A 155 -35.05 -25.46 14.37
C SER A 155 -33.71 -24.74 14.24
N TRP A 156 -33.09 -24.84 13.08
CA TRP A 156 -31.96 -24.01 12.67
C TRP A 156 -32.40 -23.01 11.62
N LYS A 157 -32.29 -21.72 11.91
CA LYS A 157 -32.66 -20.65 10.99
C LYS A 157 -31.48 -20.28 10.11
N GLY A 158 -31.60 -20.47 8.80
CA GLY A 158 -30.56 -20.12 7.83
C GLY A 158 -30.50 -18.61 7.55
N THR A 159 -29.36 -18.15 7.03
CA THR A 159 -29.16 -16.78 6.53
C THR A 159 -30.06 -16.41 5.35
N ASP A 160 -30.73 -17.38 4.75
CA ASP A 160 -31.76 -17.17 3.74
C ASP A 160 -33.16 -16.92 4.34
N GLY A 161 -33.27 -16.94 5.67
CA GLY A 161 -34.49 -16.68 6.42
C GLY A 161 -35.36 -17.91 6.69
N ASN A 162 -35.00 -19.09 6.16
CA ASN A 162 -35.77 -20.32 6.31
C ASN A 162 -35.40 -21.09 7.59
N SER A 163 -36.36 -21.83 8.14
CA SER A 163 -36.11 -22.76 9.27
C SER A 163 -35.89 -24.19 8.75
N TYR A 164 -34.88 -24.85 9.32
CA TYR A 164 -34.44 -26.18 8.95
C TYR A 164 -34.47 -27.14 10.15
N TYR A 165 -34.74 -28.40 9.83
CA TYR A 165 -34.98 -29.49 10.78
C TYR A 165 -34.19 -30.73 10.37
N ALA A 166 -34.04 -31.70 11.28
CA ALA A 166 -33.27 -32.93 11.01
C ALA A 166 -33.81 -33.76 9.83
N ASP A 167 -35.10 -33.61 9.49
CA ASP A 167 -35.77 -34.26 8.37
C ASP A 167 -35.82 -33.41 7.09
N SER A 168 -35.20 -32.23 7.08
CA SER A 168 -35.19 -31.33 5.92
C SER A 168 -34.42 -31.92 4.72
N ASP A 169 -35.01 -31.82 3.54
CA ASP A 169 -34.50 -32.38 2.28
C ASP A 169 -33.80 -31.35 1.38
N ALA A 170 -33.68 -30.10 1.82
CA ALA A 170 -33.02 -29.04 1.07
C ALA A 170 -31.54 -29.38 0.79
N LYS A 171 -31.17 -29.34 -0.49
CA LYS A 171 -29.81 -29.57 -0.96
C LYS A 171 -28.87 -28.44 -0.54
N ILE A 172 -27.63 -28.78 -0.22
CA ILE A 172 -26.56 -27.81 0.05
C ILE A 172 -25.86 -27.44 -1.27
N GLU A 173 -26.01 -26.18 -1.67
CA GLU A 173 -25.51 -25.63 -2.95
C GLU A 173 -24.61 -24.39 -2.78
N LYS A 174 -24.42 -23.94 -1.55
CA LYS A 174 -23.62 -22.78 -1.19
C LYS A 174 -23.25 -22.83 0.28
N ASN A 175 -22.25 -22.03 0.66
CA ASN A 175 -21.93 -21.77 2.06
C ASN A 175 -23.10 -21.03 2.74
N MET A 176 -23.37 -21.36 4.00
CA MET A 176 -24.52 -20.85 4.76
C MET A 176 -24.18 -20.75 6.25
N ASN A 177 -24.82 -19.80 6.94
CA ASN A 177 -24.82 -19.78 8.40
C ASN A 177 -26.22 -20.14 8.91
N TYR A 178 -26.26 -20.84 10.02
CA TYR A 178 -27.46 -21.32 10.69
C TYR A 178 -27.41 -20.90 12.15
N THR A 179 -28.54 -20.41 12.64
CA THR A 179 -28.69 -19.93 14.01
C THR A 179 -29.74 -20.79 14.70
N ALA A 180 -29.41 -21.37 15.85
CA ALA A 180 -30.33 -22.21 16.61
C ALA A 180 -31.53 -21.39 17.11
N ASN A 181 -32.72 -21.99 16.99
CA ASN A 181 -33.95 -21.47 17.57
C ASN A 181 -34.36 -22.36 18.75
N TRP A 182 -34.41 -21.78 19.94
CA TRP A 182 -34.69 -22.48 21.19
C TRP A 182 -36.05 -22.11 21.75
N GLU A 183 -36.73 -23.09 22.33
CA GLU A 183 -37.92 -22.86 23.13
C GLU A 183 -37.75 -23.49 24.51
N LEU A 184 -38.42 -22.93 25.52
CA LEU A 184 -38.42 -23.50 26.86
C LEU A 184 -39.09 -24.86 26.85
N LYS A 185 -38.42 -25.82 27.46
CA LYS A 185 -38.87 -27.20 27.55
C LYS A 185 -40.04 -27.34 28.52
N SER A 186 -40.86 -28.36 28.31
CA SER A 186 -41.79 -28.89 29.32
C SER A 186 -41.59 -30.39 29.50
N VAL A 187 -41.98 -30.91 30.66
CA VAL A 187 -41.88 -32.33 31.02
C VAL A 187 -43.25 -32.82 31.47
N THR A 188 -43.82 -33.74 30.72
CA THR A 188 -45.04 -34.46 31.13
C THR A 188 -44.67 -35.65 32.01
N ALA A 189 -45.25 -35.71 33.20
CA ALA A 189 -45.12 -36.81 34.13
C ALA A 189 -46.48 -37.35 34.57
N TYR A 190 -46.47 -38.55 35.15
CA TYR A 190 -47.65 -39.29 35.57
C TYR A 190 -47.60 -39.54 37.07
N ILE A 191 -48.68 -39.21 37.77
CA ILE A 191 -48.81 -39.43 39.21
C ILE A 191 -49.97 -40.38 39.52
N GLU A 192 -49.88 -41.08 40.66
CA GLU A 192 -50.95 -41.97 41.12
C GLU A 192 -52.25 -41.19 41.37
N ASN A 193 -53.35 -41.70 40.81
CA ASN A 193 -54.68 -41.16 41.06
C ASN A 193 -55.15 -41.62 42.45
N THR A 194 -55.21 -40.69 43.41
CA THR A 194 -55.51 -40.99 44.82
C THR A 194 -57.00 -40.91 45.17
N ASP A 195 -57.88 -40.63 44.21
CA ASP A 195 -59.34 -40.57 44.42
C ASP A 195 -59.98 -41.96 44.53
N ASN A 196 -59.67 -42.66 45.62
CA ASN A 196 -60.59 -43.62 46.23
C ASN A 196 -60.25 -43.92 47.70
N THR A 197 -60.15 -42.91 48.56
CA THR A 197 -60.20 -43.13 50.02
C THR A 197 -61.66 -43.21 50.48
N GLY A 198 -62.28 -44.33 50.13
CA GLY A 198 -63.66 -44.64 50.48
C GLY A 198 -63.83 -45.88 51.36
N SER A 199 -62.82 -46.37 52.10
CA SER A 199 -62.98 -47.13 53.37
C SER A 199 -61.68 -47.70 53.94
N ASN A 200 -61.44 -47.37 55.23
CA ASN A 200 -60.64 -48.03 56.28
C ASN A 200 -59.22 -48.59 55.98
N PRO A 201 -58.17 -48.21 56.74
CA PRO A 201 -56.80 -48.63 56.48
C PRO A 201 -56.55 -50.03 57.04
N SER A 202 -56.39 -51.02 56.16
CA SER A 202 -55.79 -52.31 56.53
C SER A 202 -54.74 -52.69 55.48
N THR A 203 -53.56 -52.98 56.04
CA THR A 203 -52.32 -53.48 55.47
C THR A 203 -52.39 -54.19 54.11
N THR A 204 -51.52 -53.71 53.21
CA THR A 204 -51.16 -54.20 51.86
C THR A 204 -52.02 -53.64 50.71
N PRO A 205 -51.54 -52.63 49.97
CA PRO A 205 -52.23 -52.14 48.78
C PRO A 205 -52.07 -53.17 47.66
N THR A 206 -53.10 -53.99 47.43
CA THR A 206 -53.27 -54.66 46.13
C THR A 206 -53.87 -53.65 45.16
N ALA A 207 -53.11 -53.33 44.10
CA ALA A 207 -53.47 -52.42 43.04
C ALA A 207 -54.87 -52.73 42.47
N SER A 208 -55.77 -51.75 42.52
CA SER A 208 -57.01 -51.76 41.76
C SER A 208 -56.68 -51.44 40.30
N ALA A 209 -57.10 -52.31 39.39
CA ALA A 209 -56.72 -52.27 37.98
C ALA A 209 -57.46 -51.23 37.12
N ASN A 210 -57.96 -50.11 37.68
CA ASN A 210 -58.86 -49.21 36.95
C ASN A 210 -58.79 -47.71 37.34
N THR A 211 -57.60 -47.17 37.59
CA THR A 211 -57.42 -45.71 37.59
C THR A 211 -56.26 -45.35 36.71
N ASP A 212 -56.55 -44.73 35.56
CA ASP A 212 -55.51 -44.12 34.74
C ASP A 212 -54.73 -43.09 35.58
N PRO A 213 -53.39 -43.07 35.50
CA PRO A 213 -52.58 -42.06 36.17
C PRO A 213 -52.97 -40.65 35.73
N ILE A 214 -52.82 -39.67 36.63
CA ILE A 214 -53.05 -38.26 36.30
C ILE A 214 -51.81 -37.76 35.55
N GLU A 215 -52.04 -37.17 34.38
CA GLU A 215 -51.02 -36.53 33.57
C GLU A 215 -50.82 -35.09 34.04
N VAL A 216 -49.59 -34.72 34.40
CA VAL A 216 -49.20 -33.38 34.86
C VAL A 216 -48.02 -32.91 34.04
N THR A 217 -48.11 -31.71 33.48
CA THR A 217 -47.01 -31.07 32.74
C THR A 217 -46.31 -30.05 33.63
N TYR A 218 -44.99 -30.16 33.71
CA TYR A 218 -44.11 -29.25 34.43
C TYR A 218 -43.32 -28.41 33.41
N ASP A 219 -43.38 -27.09 33.53
CA ASP A 219 -42.71 -26.19 32.60
C ASP A 219 -41.35 -25.75 33.11
N PHE A 220 -40.38 -25.59 32.20
CA PHE A 220 -39.20 -24.78 32.50
C PHE A 220 -39.57 -23.29 32.42
N LYS A 221 -39.06 -22.52 33.38
CA LYS A 221 -39.19 -21.06 33.39
C LYS A 221 -37.82 -20.43 33.60
N GLU A 222 -37.59 -19.29 32.96
CA GLU A 222 -36.40 -18.47 33.14
C GLU A 222 -36.49 -17.62 34.41
N PHE A 223 -35.40 -17.58 35.17
CA PHE A 223 -35.27 -16.78 36.37
C PHE A 223 -34.03 -15.89 36.29
N LYS A 224 -34.17 -14.66 36.77
CA LYS A 224 -33.07 -13.70 36.84
C LYS A 224 -32.03 -14.14 37.86
N VAL A 225 -30.76 -13.97 37.52
CA VAL A 225 -29.61 -14.22 38.38
C VAL A 225 -28.74 -12.97 38.40
N ASN A 226 -28.78 -12.20 39.49
CA ASN A 226 -27.91 -11.06 39.68
C ASN A 226 -26.58 -11.54 40.23
N VAL A 227 -25.51 -11.33 39.47
CA VAL A 227 -24.16 -11.75 39.85
C VAL A 227 -23.38 -10.51 40.25
N VAL A 228 -22.88 -10.50 41.49
CA VAL A 228 -22.09 -9.42 42.07
C VAL A 228 -20.66 -9.88 42.24
N ILE A 229 -19.70 -9.14 41.69
CA ILE A 229 -18.25 -9.37 41.87
C ILE A 229 -17.62 -8.06 42.27
N ASP A 230 -16.92 -8.06 43.40
CA ASP A 230 -16.20 -6.89 43.92
C ASP A 230 -17.04 -5.59 43.96
N GLY A 231 -18.36 -5.73 44.11
CA GLY A 231 -19.34 -4.64 44.18
C GLY A 231 -20.02 -4.27 42.86
N GLU A 232 -19.57 -4.79 41.71
CA GLU A 232 -20.25 -4.61 40.42
C GLU A 232 -21.29 -5.71 40.18
N THR A 233 -22.47 -5.35 39.67
CA THR A 233 -23.59 -6.29 39.48
C THR A 233 -23.93 -6.43 37.99
N LYS A 234 -23.95 -7.67 37.49
CA LYS A 234 -24.44 -8.03 36.15
C LYS A 234 -25.65 -8.97 36.24
N GLU A 235 -26.65 -8.76 35.39
CA GLU A 235 -27.87 -9.57 35.36
C GLU A 235 -27.73 -10.68 34.32
N TYR A 236 -28.01 -11.91 34.74
CA TYR A 236 -28.07 -13.12 33.92
C TYR A 236 -29.45 -13.79 34.04
N VAL A 237 -29.68 -14.84 33.25
CA VAL A 237 -30.90 -15.65 33.24
C VAL A 237 -30.54 -17.14 33.29
N LYS A 238 -31.31 -17.92 34.05
CA LYS A 238 -31.18 -19.38 34.13
C LYS A 238 -32.55 -20.08 34.12
N ALA A 239 -32.68 -21.15 33.36
CA ALA A 239 -33.90 -21.94 33.25
C ALA A 239 -33.97 -23.03 34.31
N TYR A 240 -35.13 -23.14 34.96
CA TYR A 240 -35.42 -24.17 35.96
C TYR A 240 -36.76 -24.83 35.66
N LEU A 241 -36.86 -26.16 35.80
CA LEU A 241 -38.15 -26.86 35.84
C LEU A 241 -38.91 -26.38 37.09
N VAL A 242 -40.17 -26.01 36.95
CA VAL A 242 -40.95 -25.44 38.06
C VAL A 242 -42.06 -26.40 38.46
N THR A 243 -42.13 -26.72 39.76
CA THR A 243 -43.31 -27.34 40.38
C THR A 243 -44.20 -26.23 40.97
N GLU A 244 -45.43 -26.56 41.34
CA GLU A 244 -46.35 -25.58 41.95
C GLU A 244 -46.80 -26.07 43.32
N ASP A 245 -46.92 -25.15 44.29
CA ASP A 245 -47.60 -25.45 45.55
C ASP A 245 -49.12 -25.53 45.36
N ALA A 246 -49.85 -25.86 46.44
CA ALA A 246 -51.30 -25.96 46.42
C ALA A 246 -52.02 -24.64 46.03
N ASP A 247 -51.32 -23.51 46.11
CA ASP A 247 -51.83 -22.18 45.76
C ASP A 247 -51.39 -21.73 44.34
N GLY A 248 -50.67 -22.59 43.60
CA GLY A 248 -50.19 -22.32 42.23
C GLY A 248 -48.90 -21.51 42.17
N ASN A 249 -48.16 -21.38 43.28
CA ASN A 249 -46.91 -20.60 43.31
C ASN A 249 -45.74 -21.45 42.84
N PRO A 250 -44.79 -20.87 42.07
CA PRO A 250 -43.66 -21.61 41.55
C PRO A 250 -42.70 -22.04 42.66
N ILE A 251 -42.35 -23.33 42.66
CA ILE A 251 -41.29 -23.94 43.47
C ILE A 251 -40.16 -24.38 42.54
N ILE A 252 -38.93 -24.00 42.87
CA ILE A 252 -37.72 -24.54 42.23
C ILE A 252 -37.10 -25.54 43.19
N GLU A 253 -37.32 -26.82 42.89
CA GLU A 253 -36.60 -27.94 43.50
C GLU A 253 -35.32 -28.20 42.70
N PHE A 254 -34.18 -28.32 43.40
CA PHE A 254 -32.89 -28.59 42.75
C PHE A 254 -32.67 -30.08 42.44
N ASN A 255 -33.45 -30.96 43.08
CA ASN A 255 -33.48 -32.39 42.79
C ASN A 255 -34.94 -32.81 42.66
N VAL A 256 -35.43 -33.00 41.44
CA VAL A 256 -36.84 -33.36 41.17
C VAL A 256 -36.90 -34.80 40.69
N SER A 257 -37.78 -35.62 41.28
CA SER A 257 -38.01 -36.99 40.82
C SER A 257 -39.40 -37.11 40.21
N LEU A 258 -39.49 -37.36 38.90
CA LEU A 258 -40.75 -37.44 38.16
C LEU A 258 -40.92 -38.79 37.48
N SER A 259 -42.10 -39.40 37.59
CA SER A 259 -42.42 -40.64 36.88
C SER A 259 -42.87 -40.34 35.45
N LEU A 260 -41.99 -40.58 34.47
CA LEU A 260 -42.25 -40.25 33.06
C LEU A 260 -42.97 -41.38 32.29
N ASN A 261 -43.20 -42.52 32.93
CA ASN A 261 -43.82 -43.69 32.31
C ASN A 261 -45.21 -43.95 32.90
N LYS A 262 -46.25 -43.76 32.07
CA LYS A 262 -47.65 -44.01 32.43
C LYS A 262 -47.92 -45.43 32.95
N THR A 263 -47.20 -46.45 32.48
CA THR A 263 -47.45 -47.85 32.87
C THR A 263 -46.61 -48.33 34.04
N SER A 264 -45.59 -47.57 34.47
CA SER A 264 -44.66 -47.95 35.52
C SER A 264 -44.32 -46.76 36.42
N LEU A 265 -45.27 -46.38 37.28
CA LEU A 265 -45.17 -45.20 38.14
C LEU A 265 -44.09 -45.30 39.23
N SER A 266 -43.58 -46.50 39.51
CA SER A 266 -42.48 -46.73 40.47
C SER A 266 -41.11 -46.33 39.92
N THR A 267 -41.00 -46.10 38.61
CA THR A 267 -39.75 -45.70 37.96
C THR A 267 -39.75 -44.19 37.75
N ALA A 268 -38.93 -43.46 38.52
CA ALA A 268 -38.79 -42.02 38.42
C ALA A 268 -37.47 -41.61 37.76
N THR A 269 -37.52 -40.58 36.91
CA THR A 269 -36.36 -39.87 36.38
C THR A 269 -36.01 -38.74 37.33
N VAL A 270 -34.74 -38.68 37.76
CA VAL A 270 -34.23 -37.59 38.62
C VAL A 270 -33.63 -36.50 37.74
N PHE A 271 -34.16 -35.29 37.87
CA PHE A 271 -33.64 -34.08 37.29
C PHE A 271 -32.79 -33.36 38.34
N ASN A 272 -31.47 -33.41 38.17
CA ASN A 272 -30.51 -32.67 39.00
C ASN A 272 -30.28 -31.31 38.35
N LYS A 273 -30.72 -30.23 38.99
CA LYS A 273 -30.55 -28.88 38.49
C LYS A 273 -29.38 -28.19 39.15
N THR A 274 -28.59 -27.52 38.35
CA THR A 274 -27.41 -26.81 38.83
C THR A 274 -27.82 -25.54 39.61
N ARG A 275 -27.25 -25.35 40.80
CA ARG A 275 -27.56 -24.20 41.69
C ARG A 275 -26.71 -23.01 41.28
N PRO A 276 -27.23 -21.80 41.06
CA PRO A 276 -26.38 -20.70 40.62
C PRO A 276 -25.21 -20.49 41.59
N GLY A 277 -24.01 -20.34 41.04
CA GLY A 277 -22.77 -20.21 41.82
C GLY A 277 -22.12 -21.52 42.27
N SER A 278 -22.71 -22.70 41.99
CA SER A 278 -22.02 -23.99 42.15
C SER A 278 -21.11 -24.34 40.97
N GLU A 279 -21.27 -23.60 39.88
CA GLU A 279 -20.59 -23.66 38.60
C GLU A 279 -19.92 -22.31 38.29
N SER A 280 -18.96 -22.32 37.37
CA SER A 280 -18.45 -21.08 36.78
C SER A 280 -19.58 -20.36 36.05
N ILE A 281 -19.72 -19.07 36.33
CA ILE A 281 -20.69 -18.21 35.64
C ILE A 281 -19.99 -17.64 34.40
N ALA A 282 -20.73 -17.43 33.31
CA ALA A 282 -20.18 -16.96 32.05
C ALA A 282 -19.38 -15.64 32.22
N GLY A 283 -18.09 -15.68 31.89
CA GLY A 283 -17.15 -14.57 32.04
C GLY A 283 -16.60 -14.34 33.45
N VAL A 284 -17.00 -15.15 34.44
CA VAL A 284 -16.62 -14.98 35.85
C VAL A 284 -16.52 -16.35 36.53
N GLY A 285 -15.28 -16.84 36.66
CA GLY A 285 -14.98 -18.07 37.39
C GLY A 285 -14.91 -17.85 38.90
N SER A 286 -15.32 -18.87 39.67
CA SER A 286 -14.94 -18.97 41.09
C SER A 286 -13.45 -19.24 41.30
N ASP A 287 -12.83 -19.71 40.23
CA ASP A 287 -11.47 -20.21 40.18
C ASP A 287 -10.63 -19.27 39.29
N GLY A 288 -9.33 -19.25 39.54
CA GLY A 288 -8.40 -18.44 38.77
C GLY A 288 -6.98 -18.97 38.86
N PHE A 289 -6.12 -18.45 37.99
CA PHE A 289 -4.72 -18.81 38.00
C PHE A 289 -3.98 -18.15 39.15
N LEU A 290 -3.48 -18.96 40.08
CA LEU A 290 -2.71 -18.54 41.23
C LEU A 290 -1.21 -18.62 40.95
N ILE A 291 -0.54 -17.47 40.99
CA ILE A 291 0.91 -17.38 40.98
C ILE A 291 1.43 -17.95 42.28
N THR A 292 2.09 -19.11 42.20
CA THR A 292 2.79 -19.70 43.33
C THR A 292 4.26 -19.38 43.20
N ASN A 293 4.83 -18.78 44.26
CA ASN A 293 6.29 -18.76 44.37
C ASN A 293 6.71 -20.17 44.81
N TYR A 294 7.82 -20.70 44.29
CA TYR A 294 8.38 -22.04 44.57
C TYR A 294 8.70 -22.30 46.07
N LEU A 295 8.28 -21.41 46.96
CA LEU A 295 8.53 -21.35 48.39
C LEU A 295 7.41 -21.98 49.24
N MET A 296 6.27 -22.37 48.65
CA MET A 296 5.30 -23.20 49.36
C MET A 296 5.69 -24.66 49.20
N ASN A 297 6.25 -25.24 50.25
CA ASN A 297 6.45 -26.68 50.39
C ASN A 297 5.42 -27.22 51.41
N PRO A 298 4.51 -28.12 51.01
CA PRO A 298 4.36 -28.66 49.66
C PRO A 298 3.65 -27.67 48.72
N ALA A 299 4.05 -27.67 47.46
CA ALA A 299 3.25 -27.08 46.40
C ALA A 299 1.89 -27.81 46.36
N PRO A 300 0.77 -27.13 46.06
CA PRO A 300 -0.51 -27.80 45.89
C PRO A 300 -0.33 -28.96 44.90
N THR A 301 -0.84 -30.14 45.27
CA THR A 301 -0.56 -31.42 44.61
C THR A 301 -1.10 -31.48 43.17
N GLU A 302 -2.00 -30.56 42.78
CA GLU A 302 -2.62 -30.46 41.46
C GLU A 302 -2.96 -28.99 41.15
N GLY A 303 -2.46 -28.46 40.02
CA GLY A 303 -2.97 -27.26 39.33
C GLY A 303 -2.51 -25.88 39.82
N TYR A 304 -2.26 -24.97 38.88
CA TYR A 304 -2.18 -23.51 39.12
C TYR A 304 -3.56 -22.84 39.13
N TYR A 305 -4.60 -23.55 38.69
CA TYR A 305 -5.97 -23.08 38.63
C TYR A 305 -6.74 -23.54 39.88
N VAL A 306 -7.13 -22.60 40.76
CA VAL A 306 -7.70 -22.91 42.09
C VAL A 306 -8.86 -21.99 42.44
N PRO A 307 -9.74 -22.36 43.39
CA PRO A 307 -10.79 -21.47 43.90
C PRO A 307 -10.19 -20.22 44.55
N VAL A 308 -10.57 -19.04 44.05
CA VAL A 308 -10.09 -17.73 44.55
C VAL A 308 -11.22 -16.86 45.10
N TYR A 309 -12.48 -17.20 44.82
CA TYR A 309 -13.66 -16.52 45.36
C TYR A 309 -14.45 -17.40 46.33
N ASN A 310 -14.95 -16.79 47.41
CA ASN A 310 -16.10 -17.29 48.14
C ASN A 310 -17.36 -16.92 47.37
N ILE A 311 -18.33 -17.84 47.33
CA ILE A 311 -19.56 -17.68 46.58
C ILE A 311 -20.72 -17.82 47.54
N LEU A 312 -21.58 -16.80 47.58
CA LEU A 312 -22.82 -16.82 48.35
C LEU A 312 -24.00 -16.57 47.40
N THR A 313 -24.85 -17.57 47.26
CA THR A 313 -26.10 -17.47 46.49
C THR A 313 -27.29 -17.40 47.43
N THR A 314 -28.14 -16.41 47.22
CA THR A 314 -29.41 -16.24 47.94
C THR A 314 -30.58 -16.11 46.97
N ASP A 315 -31.77 -16.54 47.39
CA ASP A 315 -33.00 -16.20 46.67
C ASP A 315 -33.46 -14.76 46.99
N SER A 316 -34.55 -14.32 46.36
CA SER A 316 -35.15 -12.99 46.59
C SER A 316 -35.64 -12.77 48.04
N ASN A 317 -35.85 -13.84 48.81
CA ASN A 317 -36.20 -13.79 50.24
C ASN A 317 -34.98 -13.88 51.16
N LYS A 318 -33.76 -13.81 50.61
CA LYS A 318 -32.47 -13.92 51.32
C LYS A 318 -32.23 -15.30 51.95
N LYS A 319 -32.94 -16.34 51.52
CA LYS A 319 -32.62 -17.72 51.89
C LYS A 319 -31.32 -18.12 51.21
N VAL A 320 -30.39 -18.71 51.96
CA VAL A 320 -29.13 -19.23 51.40
C VAL A 320 -29.44 -20.45 50.54
N VAL A 321 -29.03 -20.39 49.28
CA VAL A 321 -29.19 -21.45 48.27
C VAL A 321 -27.88 -22.23 48.12
N TYR A 322 -26.76 -21.51 48.07
CA TYR A 322 -25.41 -22.03 47.98
C TYR A 322 -24.44 -21.13 48.76
N ASP A 323 -23.50 -21.71 49.50
CA ASP A 323 -22.47 -20.98 50.23
C ASP A 323 -21.18 -21.82 50.25
N SER A 324 -20.09 -21.32 49.64
CA SER A 324 -18.85 -22.07 49.42
C SER A 324 -17.72 -21.80 50.43
N LYS A 325 -17.98 -21.09 51.54
CA LYS A 325 -16.98 -20.57 52.50
C LYS A 325 -15.68 -21.38 52.66
N GLU A 326 -14.60 -20.61 52.81
CA GLU A 326 -13.20 -21.02 53.10
C GLU A 326 -13.04 -22.11 54.19
N THR A 327 -13.98 -22.27 55.13
CA THR A 327 -13.90 -23.28 56.21
C THR A 327 -14.25 -24.72 55.77
N GLY A 328 -14.62 -24.95 54.51
CA GLY A 328 -14.88 -26.28 53.94
C GLY A 328 -16.29 -26.84 54.15
N GLU A 329 -17.17 -26.15 54.87
CA GLU A 329 -18.59 -26.50 54.97
C GLU A 329 -19.38 -25.84 53.84
N LYS A 330 -19.72 -26.62 52.81
CA LYS A 330 -20.65 -26.18 51.76
C LYS A 330 -22.09 -26.25 52.28
N LYS A 331 -22.86 -25.17 52.15
CA LYS A 331 -24.30 -25.17 52.48
C LYS A 331 -25.15 -25.17 51.22
N TYR A 332 -26.22 -25.95 51.26
CA TYR A 332 -27.15 -26.11 50.15
C TYR A 332 -28.59 -26.01 50.63
N ALA A 333 -29.44 -25.45 49.78
CA ALA A 333 -30.89 -25.64 49.87
C ALA A 333 -31.35 -26.74 48.90
N ASP A 334 -32.38 -27.49 49.31
CA ASP A 334 -33.04 -28.49 48.46
C ASP A 334 -34.09 -27.88 47.52
N TYR A 335 -34.73 -26.79 47.96
CA TYR A 335 -35.73 -26.04 47.19
C TYR A 335 -35.81 -24.56 47.58
N VAL A 336 -36.39 -23.74 46.71
CA VAL A 336 -36.85 -22.37 46.98
C VAL A 336 -38.31 -22.21 46.55
N SER A 337 -39.10 -21.45 47.30
CA SER A 337 -40.54 -21.23 47.07
C SER A 337 -40.96 -19.81 47.48
N GLY A 338 -42.04 -19.29 46.87
CA GLY A 338 -42.60 -17.98 47.21
C GLY A 338 -43.10 -17.15 46.02
N ASN A 339 -43.94 -16.15 46.30
CA ASN A 339 -44.85 -15.55 45.32
C ASN A 339 -44.44 -14.17 44.76
N SER A 340 -43.24 -13.67 45.04
CA SER A 340 -42.79 -12.36 44.56
C SER A 340 -41.37 -12.41 43.99
N GLN A 341 -41.31 -13.00 42.79
CA GLN A 341 -40.17 -13.06 41.87
C GLN A 341 -38.94 -13.80 42.40
N ASN A 342 -38.83 -15.09 42.08
CA ASN A 342 -37.71 -15.96 42.49
C ASN A 342 -36.46 -15.68 41.66
N SER A 343 -35.88 -14.48 41.78
CA SER A 343 -34.53 -14.20 41.29
C SER A 343 -33.48 -14.74 42.27
N PHE A 344 -32.28 -15.04 41.77
CA PHE A 344 -31.12 -15.36 42.57
C PHE A 344 -30.16 -14.18 42.63
N ASN A 345 -29.48 -14.00 43.76
CA ASN A 345 -28.35 -13.10 43.90
C ASN A 345 -27.12 -13.95 44.24
N VAL A 346 -26.13 -13.96 43.36
CA VAL A 346 -24.85 -14.66 43.53
C VAL A 346 -23.80 -13.61 43.82
N ASN A 347 -23.12 -13.70 44.95
CA ASN A 347 -22.05 -12.79 45.33
C ASN A 347 -20.72 -13.54 45.35
N PHE A 348 -19.80 -13.12 44.49
CA PHE A 348 -18.40 -13.51 44.49
C PHE A 348 -17.62 -12.51 45.34
N GLU A 349 -17.02 -13.01 46.41
CA GLU A 349 -16.15 -12.23 47.29
C GLU A 349 -14.74 -12.84 47.25
N LEU A 350 -13.76 -12.07 46.76
CA LEU A 350 -12.38 -12.55 46.68
C LEU A 350 -11.93 -13.05 48.05
N ILE A 351 -11.43 -14.29 48.11
CA ILE A 351 -10.96 -14.86 49.37
C ILE A 351 -9.88 -13.95 49.94
N SER A 352 -10.03 -13.59 51.21
CA SER A 352 -9.26 -12.49 51.82
C SER A 352 -7.74 -12.69 51.80
N THR A 353 -7.27 -13.93 51.62
CA THR A 353 -5.87 -14.32 51.51
C THR A 353 -5.27 -14.06 50.13
N TYR A 354 -6.07 -13.78 49.10
CA TYR A 354 -5.62 -13.50 47.73
C TYR A 354 -5.69 -12.01 47.37
N THR A 355 -4.89 -11.64 46.38
CA THR A 355 -4.96 -10.37 45.65
C THR A 355 -5.05 -10.69 44.16
N GLN A 356 -5.85 -9.91 43.44
CA GLN A 356 -5.90 -9.97 41.98
C GLN A 356 -4.85 -9.03 41.38
N LEU A 357 -4.27 -9.47 40.26
CA LEU A 357 -3.40 -8.71 39.39
C LEU A 357 -4.03 -8.71 37.99
N THR A 358 -4.12 -7.55 37.37
CA THR A 358 -4.61 -7.37 36.00
C THR A 358 -3.43 -7.06 35.10
N ILE A 359 -3.28 -7.82 34.01
CA ILE A 359 -2.18 -7.69 33.06
C ILE A 359 -2.72 -7.33 31.68
N SER A 360 -2.45 -6.12 31.22
CA SER A 360 -2.79 -5.64 29.88
C SER A 360 -1.62 -5.85 28.91
N SER A 361 -1.89 -6.26 27.67
CA SER A 361 -0.88 -6.30 26.60
C SER A 361 -1.53 -6.34 25.22
N ILE A 362 -0.81 -5.95 24.17
CA ILE A 362 -1.25 -6.13 22.78
C ILE A 362 -1.35 -7.61 22.36
N LEU A 363 -0.80 -8.52 23.18
CA LEU A 363 -0.90 -9.96 22.96
C LEU A 363 -2.26 -10.53 23.34
N PHE A 364 -3.04 -9.80 24.15
CA PHE A 364 -4.29 -10.29 24.69
C PHE A 364 -5.46 -9.49 24.12
N ASP A 365 -6.52 -10.17 23.71
CA ASP A 365 -7.76 -9.49 23.27
C ASP A 365 -8.45 -8.77 24.44
N GLU A 366 -8.24 -9.23 25.67
CA GLU A 366 -8.72 -8.66 26.92
C GLU A 366 -7.64 -8.77 28.02
N ASP A 367 -7.71 -7.92 29.04
CA ASP A 367 -6.77 -7.96 30.15
C ASP A 367 -6.82 -9.31 30.88
N VAL A 368 -5.65 -9.87 31.16
CA VAL A 368 -5.52 -11.14 31.86
C VAL A 368 -5.59 -10.93 33.36
N ALA A 369 -6.50 -11.63 34.04
CA ALA A 369 -6.58 -11.67 35.50
C ALA A 369 -5.83 -12.87 36.08
N VAL A 370 -4.86 -12.62 36.96
CA VAL A 370 -4.13 -13.63 37.73
C VAL A 370 -4.14 -13.28 39.22
N TYR A 371 -3.94 -14.27 40.08
CA TYR A 371 -4.08 -14.14 41.53
C TYR A 371 -2.77 -14.47 42.24
N ALA A 372 -2.54 -13.89 43.41
CA ALA A 372 -1.41 -14.22 44.27
C ALA A 372 -1.81 -14.16 45.75
N TYR A 373 -1.12 -14.89 46.64
CA TYR A 373 -1.39 -14.72 48.08
C TYR A 373 -0.96 -13.32 48.54
N LYS A 374 -1.77 -12.67 49.38
CA LYS A 374 -1.43 -11.40 50.01
C LYS A 374 -0.16 -11.53 50.83
N GLY A 375 0.79 -10.63 50.59
CA GLY A 375 2.10 -10.65 51.22
C GLY A 375 3.12 -11.57 50.52
N SER A 376 2.74 -12.28 49.46
CA SER A 376 3.71 -12.92 48.56
C SER A 376 4.62 -11.88 47.95
N SER A 377 5.91 -12.19 47.90
CA SER A 377 6.88 -11.42 47.15
C SER A 377 7.25 -12.24 45.93
N PHE A 378 6.93 -11.75 44.74
CA PHE A 378 7.39 -12.28 43.46
C PHE A 378 7.94 -11.11 42.63
N THR A 379 8.73 -11.44 41.64
CA THR A 379 9.40 -10.46 40.77
C THR A 379 8.72 -10.41 39.40
N TYR A 380 9.03 -9.37 38.63
CA TYR A 380 8.58 -9.28 37.23
C TYR A 380 9.09 -10.47 36.39
N ALA A 381 10.29 -10.98 36.68
CA ALA A 381 10.82 -12.20 36.08
C ALA A 381 10.00 -13.46 36.43
N ASP A 382 9.51 -13.58 37.68
CA ASP A 382 8.65 -14.70 38.08
C ASP A 382 7.30 -14.63 37.34
N LEU A 383 6.75 -13.43 37.17
CA LEU A 383 5.50 -13.20 36.45
C LEU A 383 5.64 -13.51 34.96
N LEU A 384 6.75 -13.09 34.33
CA LEU A 384 7.06 -13.44 32.94
C LEU A 384 7.16 -14.96 32.78
N LYS A 385 7.89 -15.64 33.67
CA LYS A 385 8.04 -17.09 33.63
C LYS A 385 6.68 -17.79 33.77
N PHE A 386 5.81 -17.29 34.64
CA PHE A 386 4.44 -17.79 34.77
C PHE A 386 3.67 -17.64 33.45
N LEU A 387 3.69 -16.47 32.82
CA LEU A 387 3.00 -16.24 31.54
C LEU A 387 3.57 -17.03 30.37
N THR A 388 4.83 -17.46 30.42
CA THR A 388 5.47 -18.27 29.37
C THR A 388 5.65 -19.73 29.79
N ASP A 389 4.88 -20.24 30.75
CA ASP A 389 4.96 -21.65 31.19
C ASP A 389 4.00 -22.53 30.35
N PRO A 390 4.50 -23.39 29.45
CA PRO A 390 3.66 -24.23 28.60
C PRO A 390 2.92 -25.32 29.38
N ASP A 391 3.31 -25.60 30.63
CA ASP A 391 2.68 -26.60 31.49
C ASP A 391 1.52 -26.01 32.33
N LEU A 392 1.15 -24.73 32.10
CA LEU A 392 -0.06 -24.14 32.67
C LEU A 392 -1.29 -24.95 32.26
N SER A 393 -1.85 -25.66 33.23
CA SER A 393 -3.02 -26.52 33.03
C SER A 393 -4.19 -26.04 33.88
N GLY A 394 -5.35 -25.93 33.22
CA GLY A 394 -6.67 -25.75 33.84
C GLY A 394 -7.60 -26.92 33.47
N PRO A 395 -8.90 -26.82 33.77
CA PRO A 395 -9.91 -27.76 33.25
C PRO A 395 -9.80 -27.88 31.72
N GLU A 396 -10.19 -29.02 31.13
CA GLU A 396 -10.09 -29.32 29.66
C GLU A 396 -10.62 -28.20 28.73
N ASN A 397 -11.41 -27.27 29.27
CA ASN A 397 -12.07 -26.20 28.54
C ASN A 397 -11.51 -24.78 28.78
N PHE A 398 -10.47 -24.57 29.58
CA PHE A 398 -9.92 -23.22 29.86
C PHE A 398 -8.64 -22.95 29.06
N GLU A 399 -8.56 -21.83 28.34
CA GLU A 399 -7.30 -21.37 27.73
C GLU A 399 -6.42 -20.72 28.79
N ALA A 400 -5.26 -21.30 29.05
CA ALA A 400 -4.27 -20.69 29.91
C ALA A 400 -3.82 -19.33 29.31
N PRO A 401 -3.47 -18.33 30.13
CA PRO A 401 -2.91 -17.05 29.67
C PRO A 401 -1.45 -17.20 29.19
N TYR A 402 -1.14 -18.36 28.60
CA TYR A 402 0.18 -18.72 28.16
C TYR A 402 0.53 -17.97 26.88
N ILE A 403 1.66 -17.29 26.90
CA ILE A 403 2.32 -16.70 25.75
C ILE A 403 3.29 -17.73 25.20
N THR A 404 3.14 -18.10 23.93
CA THR A 404 4.03 -19.02 23.24
C THR A 404 5.42 -18.38 23.09
N GLY A 405 6.38 -18.78 23.92
CA GLY A 405 7.72 -18.22 23.91
C GLY A 405 8.73 -19.13 24.59
N ASP A 406 9.99 -19.04 24.17
CA ASP A 406 11.09 -19.79 24.79
C ASP A 406 12.06 -18.81 25.45
N MET A 407 12.21 -18.89 26.77
CA MET A 407 13.13 -18.03 27.52
C MET A 407 14.60 -18.18 27.08
N THR A 408 14.97 -19.22 26.33
CA THR A 408 16.29 -19.34 25.71
C THR A 408 16.54 -18.31 24.59
N ASP A 409 15.47 -17.75 24.01
CA ASP A 409 15.55 -16.68 23.00
C ASP A 409 15.65 -15.27 23.61
N PHE A 410 15.65 -15.14 24.95
CA PHE A 410 15.82 -13.86 25.62
C PHE A 410 17.19 -13.25 25.31
N ASN A 411 17.21 -12.10 24.66
CA ASN A 411 18.43 -11.39 24.34
C ASN A 411 18.82 -10.46 25.50
N SER A 412 19.81 -10.87 26.28
CA SER A 412 20.30 -10.09 27.43
C SER A 412 20.96 -8.75 27.07
N ALA A 413 21.41 -8.56 25.82
CA ALA A 413 21.99 -7.30 25.38
C ALA A 413 20.94 -6.24 25.06
N THR A 414 19.78 -6.67 24.54
CA THR A 414 18.67 -5.76 24.18
C THR A 414 17.54 -5.75 25.21
N GLY A 415 17.48 -6.74 26.10
CA GLY A 415 16.40 -6.93 27.06
C GLY A 415 15.09 -7.43 26.45
N LYS A 416 15.13 -7.96 25.22
CA LYS A 416 13.96 -8.31 24.40
C LYS A 416 13.76 -9.82 24.28
N LEU A 417 12.51 -10.26 24.21
CA LEU A 417 12.13 -11.66 23.99
C LEU A 417 11.13 -11.78 22.82
N PRO A 418 11.49 -12.41 21.70
CA PRO A 418 10.51 -12.74 20.66
C PRO A 418 9.55 -13.83 21.16
N VAL A 419 8.27 -13.66 20.88
CA VAL A 419 7.19 -14.58 21.28
C VAL A 419 6.17 -14.73 20.16
N GLU A 420 5.23 -15.65 20.31
CA GLU A 420 4.18 -15.99 19.33
C GLU A 420 4.79 -16.23 17.94
N ASN A 421 5.74 -17.15 17.87
CA ASN A 421 6.46 -17.48 16.65
C ASN A 421 7.22 -16.28 16.02
N ASN A 422 7.76 -15.39 16.86
CA ASN A 422 8.39 -14.11 16.49
C ASN A 422 7.42 -13.02 16.05
N LYS A 423 6.09 -13.18 16.11
CA LYS A 423 5.13 -12.14 15.74
C LYS A 423 5.25 -10.89 16.61
N TYR A 424 5.55 -11.07 17.90
CA TYR A 424 5.73 -9.99 18.84
C TYR A 424 7.10 -10.06 19.51
N VAL A 425 7.56 -8.92 20.01
CA VAL A 425 8.73 -8.84 20.88
C VAL A 425 8.32 -8.20 22.19
N LEU A 426 8.43 -8.95 23.28
CA LEU A 426 8.28 -8.41 24.62
C LEU A 426 9.49 -7.53 24.93
N THR A 427 9.26 -6.38 25.55
CA THR A 427 10.29 -5.35 25.77
C THR A 427 10.43 -4.94 27.23
N GLY A 428 9.40 -5.09 28.05
CA GLY A 428 9.42 -4.60 29.42
C GLY A 428 8.11 -4.74 30.17
N TRP A 429 8.03 -4.04 31.29
CA TRP A 429 6.82 -3.87 32.08
C TRP A 429 6.59 -2.39 32.41
N ASN A 430 5.32 -1.98 32.38
CA ASN A 430 4.88 -0.65 32.82
C ASN A 430 5.67 0.52 32.17
N GLY A 431 6.14 0.34 30.94
CA GLY A 431 6.88 1.30 30.13
C GLY A 431 8.31 1.63 30.60
N SER A 432 8.79 1.05 31.70
CA SER A 432 10.08 1.44 32.30
C SER A 432 10.83 0.33 33.03
N VAL A 433 10.14 -0.73 33.44
CA VAL A 433 10.76 -1.87 34.13
C VAL A 433 11.26 -2.86 33.07
N LEU A 434 12.47 -3.39 33.27
CA LEU A 434 13.04 -4.37 32.34
C LEU A 434 12.23 -5.67 32.32
N LEU A 435 12.14 -6.31 31.15
CA LEU A 435 11.32 -7.50 30.95
C LEU A 435 11.61 -8.64 31.94
N ASN A 436 12.89 -8.96 32.15
CA ASN A 436 13.35 -10.00 33.08
C ASN A 436 13.88 -9.39 34.39
N SER A 437 13.20 -8.37 34.92
CA SER A 437 13.61 -7.66 36.14
C SER A 437 13.41 -8.52 37.39
N THR A 438 14.39 -8.46 38.31
CA THR A 438 14.29 -9.05 39.65
C THR A 438 13.68 -8.11 40.68
N GLU A 439 13.18 -6.94 40.24
CA GLU A 439 12.38 -6.04 41.07
C GLU A 439 11.08 -6.70 41.50
N LYS A 440 10.62 -6.39 42.71
CA LYS A 440 9.39 -6.93 43.26
C LYS A 440 8.20 -6.25 42.61
N VAL A 441 7.18 -7.04 42.28
CA VAL A 441 5.88 -6.51 41.88
C VAL A 441 5.15 -5.99 43.11
N THR A 442 4.71 -4.74 43.08
CA THR A 442 3.95 -4.10 44.18
C THR A 442 2.58 -3.59 43.74
N GLU A 443 2.39 -3.49 42.44
CA GLU A 443 1.21 -2.99 41.75
C GLU A 443 0.24 -4.13 41.44
N THR A 444 -1.05 -3.82 41.37
CA THR A 444 -2.11 -4.76 41.00
C THR A 444 -2.60 -4.59 39.57
N SER A 445 -2.12 -3.57 38.86
CA SER A 445 -2.41 -3.33 37.45
C SER A 445 -1.08 -3.17 36.74
N LEU A 446 -0.82 -4.05 35.78
CA LEU A 446 0.46 -4.22 35.11
C LEU A 446 0.24 -4.18 33.61
N THR A 447 1.21 -3.63 32.88
CA THR A 447 1.26 -3.69 31.43
C THR A 447 2.49 -4.50 31.04
N LEU A 448 2.29 -5.61 30.33
CA LEU A 448 3.38 -6.34 29.67
C LEU A 448 3.65 -5.64 28.34
N ASP A 449 4.76 -4.92 28.27
CA ASP A 449 5.12 -4.12 27.11
C ASP A 449 5.60 -5.03 25.98
N ALA A 450 5.00 -4.88 24.81
CA ALA A 450 5.36 -5.62 23.62
C ALA A 450 5.17 -4.76 22.37
N ASP A 451 6.03 -4.99 21.40
CA ASP A 451 5.94 -4.41 20.07
C ASP A 451 5.58 -5.49 19.05
N THR A 452 4.84 -5.13 18.01
CA THR A 452 4.76 -5.95 16.79
C THR A 452 6.15 -6.10 16.21
N ASN A 453 6.59 -7.34 16.01
CA ASN A 453 7.84 -7.61 15.33
C ASN A 453 7.56 -7.62 13.82
N SER A 454 8.34 -6.88 13.05
CA SER A 454 8.13 -6.72 11.62
C SER A 454 9.44 -6.80 10.85
N TYR A 455 9.33 -7.10 9.57
CA TYR A 455 10.41 -6.96 8.60
C TYR A 455 9.93 -6.09 7.45
N LYS A 456 10.87 -5.44 6.76
CA LYS A 456 10.52 -4.57 5.62
C LYS A 456 10.54 -5.38 4.33
N VAL A 457 9.52 -5.20 3.51
CA VAL A 457 9.43 -5.77 2.17
C VAL A 457 9.45 -4.62 1.16
N VAL A 458 10.42 -4.65 0.25
CA VAL A 458 10.51 -3.72 -0.88
C VAL A 458 9.80 -4.36 -2.07
N PHE A 459 8.62 -3.86 -2.39
CA PHE A 459 7.91 -4.19 -3.63
C PHE A 459 8.48 -3.33 -4.76
N MET A 460 8.82 -3.95 -5.88
CA MET A 460 9.29 -3.28 -7.09
C MET A 460 8.37 -3.61 -8.26
N VAL A 461 7.78 -2.58 -8.86
CA VAL A 461 6.78 -2.73 -9.93
C VAL A 461 7.06 -1.69 -11.02
N ASN A 462 7.38 -2.14 -12.24
CA ASN A 462 7.62 -1.27 -13.40
C ASN A 462 8.55 -0.07 -13.14
N GLY A 463 9.65 -0.28 -12.41
CA GLY A 463 10.64 0.74 -12.08
C GLY A 463 10.29 1.68 -10.93
N GLU A 464 9.13 1.48 -10.30
CA GLU A 464 8.72 2.11 -9.05
C GLU A 464 8.89 1.13 -7.88
N PHE A 465 8.91 1.65 -6.66
CA PHE A 465 9.01 0.83 -5.46
C PHE A 465 8.14 1.34 -4.31
N GLU A 466 7.85 0.44 -3.38
CA GLU A 466 7.21 0.74 -2.11
C GLU A 466 7.86 -0.12 -1.03
N VAL A 467 8.20 0.49 0.11
CA VAL A 467 8.69 -0.22 1.29
C VAL A 467 7.51 -0.42 2.23
N VAL A 468 7.14 -1.67 2.47
CA VAL A 468 6.03 -2.08 3.33
C VAL A 468 6.57 -2.78 4.56
N GLU A 469 6.07 -2.42 5.73
CA GLU A 469 6.39 -3.11 6.98
C GLU A 469 5.41 -4.27 7.20
N VAL A 470 5.95 -5.49 7.31
CA VAL A 470 5.16 -6.72 7.39
C VAL A 470 5.42 -7.40 8.73
N PRO A 471 4.41 -7.57 9.60
CA PRO A 471 4.59 -8.29 10.85
C PRO A 471 4.93 -9.77 10.61
N PHE A 472 5.81 -10.34 11.43
CA PHE A 472 6.11 -11.78 11.37
C PHE A 472 4.87 -12.64 11.67
N GLY A 473 4.77 -13.81 11.04
CA GLY A 473 3.66 -14.74 11.22
C GLY A 473 2.33 -14.26 10.62
N THR A 474 2.35 -13.19 9.81
CA THR A 474 1.19 -12.70 9.07
C THR A 474 1.26 -13.09 7.60
N GLU A 475 0.14 -13.02 6.90
CA GLU A 475 0.11 -13.33 5.47
C GLU A 475 0.79 -12.23 4.66
N LEU A 476 1.97 -12.53 4.12
CA LEU A 476 2.58 -11.74 3.05
C LEU A 476 1.82 -12.03 1.75
N SER A 477 1.26 -10.99 1.12
CA SER A 477 0.55 -11.11 -0.17
C SER A 477 0.83 -9.92 -1.09
N ALA A 478 0.51 -10.09 -2.38
CA ALA A 478 0.62 -9.01 -3.36
C ALA A 478 -0.32 -7.83 -3.08
N SER A 479 -1.36 -8.00 -2.25
CA SER A 479 -2.31 -6.93 -1.90
C SER A 479 -1.75 -5.91 -0.90
N LEU A 480 -0.60 -6.21 -0.29
CA LEU A 480 0.04 -5.31 0.68
C LEU A 480 0.69 -4.08 0.03
N THR A 481 0.97 -4.13 -1.27
CA THR A 481 1.48 -2.96 -2.02
C THR A 481 0.35 -2.17 -2.67
N LYS A 482 0.51 -0.84 -2.69
CA LYS A 482 -0.35 0.12 -3.38
C LYS A 482 0.05 0.34 -4.84
N LEU A 483 1.17 -0.24 -5.27
CA LEU A 483 1.62 -0.18 -6.67
C LEU A 483 0.65 -0.97 -7.57
N ASP A 484 0.55 -0.58 -8.84
CA ASP A 484 -0.34 -1.25 -9.79
C ASP A 484 0.19 -2.63 -10.20
N THR A 485 -0.41 -3.67 -9.63
CA THR A 485 -0.05 -5.08 -9.85
C THR A 485 -0.96 -5.77 -10.90
N ASN A 486 -1.79 -5.01 -11.61
CA ASN A 486 -2.67 -5.59 -12.63
C ASN A 486 -1.87 -6.17 -13.79
N GLY A 487 -2.09 -7.45 -14.07
CA GLY A 487 -1.41 -8.16 -15.16
C GLY A 487 -0.02 -8.69 -14.81
N VAL A 488 0.35 -8.70 -13.52
CA VAL A 488 1.52 -9.45 -13.05
C VAL A 488 1.31 -10.95 -13.30
N ASP A 489 2.27 -11.57 -13.99
CA ASP A 489 2.29 -13.01 -14.29
C ASP A 489 2.83 -13.82 -13.10
N HIS A 490 3.95 -13.36 -12.53
CA HIS A 490 4.57 -13.97 -11.35
C HIS A 490 5.43 -12.96 -10.59
N TRP A 491 5.77 -13.29 -9.35
CA TRP A 491 6.68 -12.52 -8.51
C TRP A 491 8.02 -13.25 -8.39
N VAL A 492 9.11 -12.48 -8.25
CA VAL A 492 10.43 -13.04 -8.01
C VAL A 492 11.18 -12.28 -6.92
N SER A 493 12.19 -12.92 -6.35
CA SER A 493 13.10 -12.31 -5.37
C SER A 493 14.56 -12.65 -5.70
N PRO A 494 15.52 -11.74 -5.47
CA PRO A 494 16.94 -12.01 -5.60
C PRO A 494 17.42 -13.14 -4.66
N VAL A 495 18.30 -13.99 -5.18
CA VAL A 495 18.85 -15.14 -4.45
C VAL A 495 20.35 -15.31 -4.66
N THR A 496 21.03 -15.87 -3.63
CA THR A 496 22.35 -16.49 -3.77
C THR A 496 22.22 -18.00 -3.53
N GLY A 497 22.42 -18.78 -4.59
CA GLY A 497 22.16 -20.22 -4.56
C GLY A 497 20.66 -20.49 -4.39
N LYS A 498 20.24 -20.91 -3.19
CA LYS A 498 18.82 -21.13 -2.85
C LYS A 498 18.26 -20.14 -1.83
N ALA A 499 19.11 -19.32 -1.20
CA ALA A 499 18.71 -18.41 -0.14
C ALA A 499 18.38 -17.03 -0.70
N TYR A 500 17.32 -16.40 -0.19
CA TYR A 500 16.97 -15.02 -0.51
C TYR A 500 17.97 -14.04 0.12
N VAL A 501 18.28 -12.96 -0.61
CA VAL A 501 19.26 -11.93 -0.22
C VAL A 501 18.73 -10.56 -0.64
N SER A 502 19.10 -9.49 0.05
CA SER A 502 18.61 -8.14 -0.27
C SER A 502 19.52 -7.35 -1.23
N ASP A 503 20.75 -7.81 -1.48
CA ASP A 503 21.78 -7.03 -2.15
C ASP A 503 22.49 -7.76 -3.31
N ALA A 504 22.12 -9.01 -3.61
CA ALA A 504 22.72 -9.81 -4.69
C ALA A 504 21.73 -10.10 -5.84
N PHE A 505 21.87 -9.36 -6.94
CA PHE A 505 20.92 -9.35 -8.07
C PHE A 505 21.41 -10.11 -9.31
N SER A 506 22.19 -11.18 -9.12
CA SER A 506 22.71 -12.00 -10.22
C SER A 506 21.74 -13.08 -10.66
N THR A 507 20.88 -13.57 -9.75
CA THR A 507 19.88 -14.60 -10.00
C THR A 507 18.60 -14.31 -9.22
N PHE A 508 17.47 -14.75 -9.79
CA PHE A 508 16.14 -14.53 -9.22
C PHE A 508 15.40 -15.86 -9.10
N LYS A 509 14.67 -16.06 -8.00
CA LYS A 509 13.78 -17.20 -7.75
C LYS A 509 12.34 -16.72 -7.73
N GLU A 510 11.44 -17.51 -8.31
CA GLU A 510 9.99 -17.28 -8.24
C GLU A 510 9.48 -17.35 -6.80
N PHE A 511 8.62 -16.40 -6.44
CA PHE A 511 7.99 -16.29 -5.13
C PHE A 511 6.48 -16.47 -5.28
N ARG A 512 5.92 -17.51 -4.65
CA ARG A 512 4.52 -17.93 -4.89
C ARG A 512 3.56 -17.54 -3.76
N PHE A 513 4.04 -16.81 -2.75
CA PHE A 513 3.29 -16.55 -1.51
C PHE A 513 2.78 -17.83 -0.84
N SER A 514 3.51 -18.95 -1.02
CA SER A 514 3.23 -20.18 -0.29
C SER A 514 3.70 -20.06 1.17
N PRO A 515 3.13 -20.82 2.13
CA PRO A 515 3.59 -20.77 3.52
C PRO A 515 5.11 -20.98 3.68
N ASP A 516 5.70 -21.87 2.88
CA ASP A 516 7.14 -22.11 2.86
C ASP A 516 7.92 -20.90 2.31
N ASP A 517 7.47 -20.27 1.23
CA ASP A 517 8.09 -19.07 0.68
C ASP A 517 8.00 -17.89 1.67
N ILE A 518 6.87 -17.72 2.35
CA ILE A 518 6.68 -16.68 3.37
C ILE A 518 7.64 -16.89 4.53
N LYS A 519 7.77 -18.13 5.02
CA LYS A 519 8.73 -18.48 6.08
C LYS A 519 10.19 -18.22 5.68
N ASP A 520 10.54 -18.54 4.43
CA ASP A 520 11.86 -18.22 3.88
C ASP A 520 12.08 -16.71 3.76
N ALA A 521 11.05 -15.94 3.39
CA ALA A 521 11.10 -14.47 3.32
C ALA A 521 11.28 -13.83 4.69
N GLU A 522 10.55 -14.29 5.69
CA GLU A 522 10.71 -13.87 7.10
C GLU A 522 12.13 -14.13 7.60
N THR A 523 12.67 -15.31 7.30
CA THR A 523 14.04 -15.68 7.67
C THR A 523 15.05 -14.72 7.04
N ALA A 524 14.87 -14.39 5.76
CA ALA A 524 15.74 -13.44 5.05
C ALA A 524 15.56 -11.99 5.52
N GLY A 525 14.33 -11.57 5.82
CA GLY A 525 14.01 -10.26 6.37
C GLY A 525 14.63 -10.03 7.76
N LYS A 526 14.68 -11.09 8.59
CA LYS A 526 15.34 -11.07 9.90
C LYS A 526 16.86 -10.88 9.82
N SER A 527 17.52 -11.40 8.78
CA SER A 527 18.98 -11.31 8.64
C SER A 527 19.46 -10.06 7.92
N ASN A 528 18.65 -9.52 7.00
CA ASN A 528 19.07 -8.49 6.04
C ASN A 528 18.30 -7.16 6.18
N ASP A 529 17.48 -7.01 7.22
CA ASP A 529 16.53 -5.91 7.51
C ASP A 529 15.47 -5.64 6.43
N THR A 530 15.61 -6.23 5.24
CA THR A 530 14.75 -6.05 4.08
C THR A 530 14.64 -7.34 3.26
N PHE A 531 13.46 -7.58 2.72
CA PHE A 531 13.17 -8.60 1.72
C PHE A 531 12.68 -7.92 0.44
N ILE A 532 12.99 -8.45 -0.74
CA ILE A 532 12.66 -7.79 -2.01
C ILE A 532 11.72 -8.66 -2.83
N LEU A 533 10.63 -8.06 -3.33
CA LEU A 533 9.68 -8.68 -4.25
C LEU A 533 9.59 -7.86 -5.54
N ILE A 534 9.79 -8.52 -6.68
CA ILE A 534 9.82 -7.88 -7.99
C ILE A 534 8.69 -8.49 -8.83
N ALA A 535 7.84 -7.62 -9.37
CA ALA A 535 6.71 -8.01 -10.22
C ALA A 535 7.13 -8.24 -11.68
N CYS A 536 6.84 -9.42 -12.21
CA CYS A 536 7.09 -9.76 -13.62
C CYS A 536 5.78 -9.80 -14.41
N PHE A 537 5.69 -9.01 -15.48
CA PHE A 537 4.51 -8.93 -16.35
C PHE A 537 4.62 -9.81 -17.61
N GLN A 538 5.81 -10.37 -17.85
CA GLN A 538 6.05 -11.30 -18.94
C GLN A 538 6.02 -12.73 -18.40
N PRO A 539 5.63 -13.73 -19.21
CA PRO A 539 5.76 -15.12 -18.83
C PRO A 539 7.19 -15.47 -18.38
N ALA A 540 7.34 -16.31 -17.35
CA ALA A 540 8.64 -16.67 -16.76
C ALA A 540 9.68 -17.19 -17.79
N ASN A 541 9.24 -17.79 -18.90
CA ASN A 541 10.14 -18.24 -19.96
C ASN A 541 10.67 -17.14 -20.89
N LYS A 542 10.06 -15.95 -20.86
CA LYS A 542 10.39 -14.77 -21.67
C LYS A 542 10.95 -13.59 -20.85
N THR A 543 10.97 -13.71 -19.53
CA THR A 543 11.40 -12.64 -18.63
C THR A 543 12.93 -12.53 -18.59
N ALA A 544 13.43 -11.30 -18.67
CA ALA A 544 14.80 -10.89 -18.39
C ALA A 544 14.79 -9.68 -17.44
N TYR A 545 15.93 -9.38 -16.83
CA TYR A 545 16.03 -8.40 -15.75
C TYR A 545 17.04 -7.31 -16.07
N ALA A 546 16.62 -6.06 -15.89
CA ALA A 546 17.51 -4.91 -15.87
C ALA A 546 17.66 -4.42 -14.43
N VAL A 547 18.91 -4.33 -13.95
CA VAL A 547 19.25 -3.99 -12.57
C VAL A 547 19.95 -2.64 -12.55
N PHE A 548 19.29 -1.66 -11.93
CA PHE A 548 19.76 -0.29 -11.81
C PHE A 548 20.24 -0.03 -10.39
N ASN A 549 21.54 0.12 -10.20
CA ASN A 549 22.17 0.38 -8.92
C ASN A 549 22.50 1.87 -8.77
N ALA A 550 22.09 2.49 -7.67
CA ALA A 550 22.29 3.91 -7.38
C ALA A 550 23.76 4.29 -7.09
N GLY A 551 24.68 3.32 -6.99
CA GLY A 551 26.09 3.55 -6.72
C GLY A 551 26.30 4.04 -5.29
N THR A 552 26.63 5.33 -5.14
CA THR A 552 26.84 5.97 -3.82
C THR A 552 25.62 6.73 -3.32
N ALA A 553 24.48 6.55 -3.98
CA ALA A 553 23.20 7.21 -3.76
C ALA A 553 22.13 6.15 -3.40
N ASP A 554 20.87 6.59 -3.33
CA ASP A 554 19.68 5.75 -3.16
C ASP A 554 18.52 6.28 -4.03
N PHE A 555 17.37 5.61 -4.01
CA PHE A 555 16.19 6.01 -4.78
C PHE A 555 15.17 6.81 -3.94
N GLY A 556 15.63 7.57 -2.95
CA GLY A 556 14.78 8.36 -2.03
C GLY A 556 14.48 7.65 -0.71
N ASP A 557 14.90 6.39 -0.56
CA ASP A 557 14.88 5.63 0.68
C ASP A 557 16.23 4.91 0.80
N GLU A 558 16.95 5.07 1.92
CA GLU A 558 18.29 4.52 2.14
C GLU A 558 18.35 2.99 2.02
N LEU A 559 17.21 2.30 2.21
CA LEU A 559 17.06 0.86 2.05
C LEU A 559 16.99 0.44 0.58
N VAL A 560 16.67 1.36 -0.33
CA VAL A 560 16.46 1.10 -1.75
C VAL A 560 17.60 1.69 -2.56
N LYS A 561 18.68 0.91 -2.68
CA LYS A 561 19.88 1.25 -3.49
C LYS A 561 19.87 0.64 -4.88
N THR A 562 18.96 -0.28 -5.14
CA THR A 562 18.84 -0.98 -6.42
C THR A 562 17.37 -1.11 -6.81
N ILE A 563 17.05 -0.82 -8.07
CA ILE A 563 15.74 -1.08 -8.67
C ILE A 563 15.91 -2.13 -9.77
N VAL A 564 15.02 -3.11 -9.80
CA VAL A 564 14.97 -4.13 -10.85
C VAL A 564 13.72 -3.90 -11.70
N ILE A 565 13.92 -3.85 -13.02
CA ILE A 565 12.83 -3.74 -13.99
C ILE A 565 12.85 -5.00 -14.85
N PRO A 566 11.88 -5.91 -14.70
CA PRO A 566 11.74 -7.06 -15.61
C PRO A 566 11.18 -6.65 -16.97
N GLY A 567 11.47 -7.43 -18.02
CA GLY A 567 10.89 -7.23 -19.35
C GLY A 567 11.13 -8.41 -20.29
N GLU A 568 10.76 -8.25 -21.56
CA GLU A 568 10.88 -9.32 -22.55
C GLU A 568 12.33 -9.44 -23.06
N VAL A 569 12.87 -10.66 -23.07
CA VAL A 569 14.21 -10.98 -23.56
C VAL A 569 14.46 -10.38 -24.96
N ASN A 570 15.63 -9.76 -25.16
CA ASN A 570 16.05 -9.12 -26.41
C ASN A 570 15.14 -7.96 -26.89
N THR A 571 14.45 -7.27 -25.97
CA THR A 571 13.69 -6.06 -26.30
C THR A 571 14.31 -4.81 -25.66
N PRO A 572 14.06 -3.60 -26.19
CA PRO A 572 14.49 -2.36 -25.54
C PRO A 572 13.75 -2.13 -24.21
N ILE A 573 14.48 -1.63 -23.21
CA ILE A 573 13.96 -1.10 -21.95
C ILE A 573 13.29 0.23 -22.27
N SER A 574 11.97 0.29 -22.14
CA SER A 574 11.16 1.45 -22.47
C SER A 574 10.96 2.43 -21.32
N LYS A 575 11.15 1.98 -20.07
CA LYS A 575 11.00 2.80 -18.85
C LYS A 575 12.24 2.63 -17.96
N LEU A 576 12.82 3.76 -17.58
CA LEU A 576 13.91 3.86 -16.61
C LEU A 576 13.35 4.11 -15.21
N PRO A 577 14.08 3.73 -14.14
CA PRO A 577 13.71 4.11 -12.79
C PRO A 577 13.88 5.62 -12.59
N ALA A 578 13.37 6.13 -11.47
CA ALA A 578 13.64 7.50 -11.04
C ALA A 578 15.15 7.77 -10.95
N THR A 579 15.54 9.04 -11.10
CA THR A 579 16.95 9.42 -10.90
C THR A 579 17.34 9.21 -9.44
N PRO A 580 18.44 8.51 -9.14
CA PRO A 580 18.87 8.32 -7.76
C PRO A 580 19.30 9.65 -7.13
N GLU A 581 19.06 9.77 -5.84
CA GLU A 581 19.32 10.95 -5.04
C GLU A 581 20.39 10.67 -3.99
N LYS A 582 21.18 11.68 -3.69
CA LYS A 582 22.23 11.62 -2.69
C LYS A 582 22.22 12.91 -1.91
N GLU A 583 22.33 12.81 -0.59
CA GLU A 583 22.40 13.99 0.28
C GLU A 583 23.52 14.95 -0.16
N GLY A 584 23.20 16.25 -0.19
CA GLY A 584 24.10 17.30 -0.63
C GLY A 584 23.98 17.67 -2.11
N LYS A 585 24.91 18.51 -2.59
CA LYS A 585 24.94 18.99 -3.97
C LYS A 585 25.56 17.93 -4.89
N ASN A 586 24.71 17.23 -5.64
CA ASN A 586 25.09 16.14 -6.53
C ASN A 586 24.45 16.30 -7.89
N VAL A 587 25.10 15.76 -8.93
CA VAL A 587 24.57 15.74 -10.28
C VAL A 587 24.61 14.34 -10.85
N PHE A 588 23.46 13.88 -11.36
CA PHE A 588 23.34 12.62 -12.06
C PHE A 588 23.77 12.80 -13.51
N ILE A 589 24.87 12.14 -13.88
CA ILE A 589 25.43 12.19 -15.23
C ILE A 589 24.74 11.16 -16.13
N GLY A 590 24.43 9.98 -15.58
CA GLY A 590 23.67 8.94 -16.27
C GLY A 590 24.01 7.53 -15.80
N TRP A 591 23.55 6.53 -16.55
CA TRP A 591 23.73 5.11 -16.24
C TRP A 591 24.96 4.52 -16.94
N MET A 592 25.87 3.89 -16.18
CA MET A 592 27.03 3.17 -16.69
C MET A 592 26.74 1.68 -16.80
N THR A 593 27.06 1.06 -17.94
CA THR A 593 27.01 -0.39 -18.14
C THR A 593 28.41 -1.01 -18.01
N PRO A 594 28.54 -2.26 -17.54
CA PRO A 594 29.77 -3.03 -17.72
C PRO A 594 29.98 -3.39 -19.21
N ASP A 595 30.72 -2.54 -19.94
CA ASP A 595 31.35 -2.65 -21.27
C ASP A 595 30.63 -3.37 -22.44
N TYR A 596 30.18 -2.58 -23.42
CA TYR A 596 29.99 -3.03 -24.81
C TYR A 596 31.25 -2.72 -25.65
N LYS A 597 31.77 -3.71 -26.39
CA LYS A 597 32.66 -3.44 -27.54
C LYS A 597 31.89 -3.46 -28.86
N ARG A 598 32.16 -2.49 -29.73
CA ARG A 598 31.92 -2.59 -31.19
C ARG A 598 33.17 -3.12 -31.87
N THR A 599 33.07 -4.25 -32.57
CA THR A 599 34.08 -4.68 -33.55
C THR A 599 33.35 -5.08 -34.83
N ASP A 600 33.71 -4.48 -35.97
CA ASP A 600 33.17 -4.80 -37.31
C ASP A 600 31.64 -4.83 -37.45
N GLY A 601 30.94 -3.88 -36.82
CA GLY A 601 29.47 -3.77 -36.91
C GLY A 601 28.71 -4.87 -36.16
N LYS A 602 29.39 -5.65 -35.32
CA LYS A 602 28.79 -6.68 -34.46
C LYS A 602 29.19 -6.45 -33.00
N TYR A 603 28.22 -6.52 -32.10
CA TYR A 603 28.46 -6.37 -30.66
C TYR A 603 29.01 -7.68 -30.07
N THR A 604 30.14 -7.63 -29.39
CA THR A 604 30.72 -8.78 -28.66
C THR A 604 31.18 -8.38 -27.26
N TYR A 605 30.88 -9.23 -26.28
CA TYR A 605 31.27 -9.07 -24.88
C TYR A 605 32.77 -9.32 -24.70
N THR A 606 33.56 -8.28 -24.43
CA THR A 606 34.86 -8.41 -23.75
C THR A 606 35.14 -7.17 -22.92
N LYS A 607 35.36 -7.35 -21.61
CA LYS A 607 35.92 -6.34 -20.70
C LYS A 607 37.24 -5.84 -21.27
N ASP A 608 37.34 -4.56 -21.60
CA ASP A 608 38.57 -3.97 -22.11
C ASP A 608 38.78 -2.59 -21.52
N ALA A 609 39.60 -2.57 -20.47
CA ALA A 609 39.96 -1.39 -19.71
C ALA A 609 40.93 -0.44 -20.45
N SER A 610 41.07 -0.54 -21.78
CA SER A 610 42.13 0.13 -22.53
C SER A 610 41.67 1.07 -23.67
N LYS A 611 40.36 1.33 -23.83
CA LYS A 611 39.86 2.28 -24.84
C LYS A 611 38.79 3.22 -24.27
N ASP A 612 39.14 4.51 -24.21
CA ASP A 612 38.29 5.65 -23.85
C ASP A 612 37.28 6.06 -24.95
N ASP A 613 36.73 5.10 -25.70
CA ASP A 613 35.69 5.36 -26.70
C ASP A 613 34.29 5.39 -26.02
N PRO A 614 33.32 6.13 -26.59
CA PRO A 614 32.17 6.65 -25.85
C PRO A 614 31.37 5.54 -25.17
N ILE A 615 31.11 5.74 -23.88
CA ILE A 615 29.92 5.19 -23.22
C ILE A 615 28.75 5.66 -24.08
N VAL A 616 28.27 4.79 -24.96
CA VAL A 616 27.05 5.05 -25.70
C VAL A 616 25.98 5.04 -24.63
N TYR A 617 25.49 6.22 -24.25
CA TYR A 617 24.18 6.39 -23.65
C TYR A 617 23.19 5.82 -24.66
N SER A 618 22.99 4.50 -24.65
CA SER A 618 22.07 3.92 -25.61
C SER A 618 20.68 4.35 -25.16
N SER A 619 20.01 5.06 -26.04
CA SER A 619 18.56 5.16 -26.06
C SER A 619 17.89 3.79 -26.29
N SER A 620 18.68 2.71 -26.40
CA SER A 620 18.27 1.32 -26.53
C SER A 620 19.05 0.49 -25.50
N GLN A 621 18.74 0.66 -24.22
CA GLN A 621 19.12 -0.34 -23.23
C GLN A 621 18.30 -1.57 -23.57
N GLU A 622 18.89 -2.74 -23.73
CA GLU A 622 18.15 -3.95 -24.10
C GLU A 622 18.21 -4.97 -22.98
N TYR A 623 17.13 -5.72 -22.83
CA TYR A 623 17.10 -6.90 -22.00
C TYR A 623 18.05 -7.96 -22.59
N ASN A 624 19.05 -8.35 -21.82
CA ASN A 624 19.98 -9.42 -22.17
C ASN A 624 19.27 -10.78 -22.32
N LYS A 625 20.04 -11.84 -22.61
CA LYS A 625 19.53 -13.21 -22.65
C LYS A 625 18.96 -13.63 -21.29
N LYS A 626 18.00 -14.56 -21.28
CA LYS A 626 17.30 -15.05 -20.07
C LYS A 626 18.17 -15.32 -18.82
N ASN A 627 19.42 -15.77 -19.00
CA ASN A 627 20.30 -16.13 -17.88
C ASN A 627 21.31 -15.03 -17.50
N ASP A 628 21.31 -13.92 -18.23
CA ASP A 628 22.24 -12.80 -18.04
C ASP A 628 21.43 -11.56 -17.64
N VAL A 629 21.86 -10.91 -16.56
CA VAL A 629 21.24 -9.68 -16.08
C VAL A 629 21.85 -8.48 -16.80
N SER A 630 21.02 -7.51 -17.22
CA SER A 630 21.50 -6.22 -17.73
C SER A 630 21.76 -5.28 -16.55
N SER A 631 23.01 -5.06 -16.17
CA SER A 631 23.36 -4.20 -15.03
C SER A 631 23.74 -2.78 -15.44
N TYR A 632 23.24 -1.80 -14.67
CA TYR A 632 23.47 -0.38 -14.83
C TYR A 632 23.83 0.24 -13.48
N THR A 633 24.87 1.06 -13.41
CA THR A 633 25.25 1.78 -12.18
C THR A 633 25.20 3.28 -12.42
N ALA A 634 24.54 4.02 -11.54
CA ALA A 634 24.42 5.46 -11.63
C ALA A 634 25.79 6.14 -11.46
N LYS A 635 26.12 7.04 -12.39
CA LYS A 635 27.24 7.96 -12.27
C LYS A 635 26.75 9.26 -11.67
N ILE A 636 26.99 9.42 -10.38
CA ILE A 636 26.66 10.62 -9.63
C ILE A 636 27.96 11.25 -9.17
N GLU A 637 28.08 12.56 -9.40
CA GLU A 637 29.24 13.32 -8.96
C GLU A 637 28.81 14.46 -8.05
N SER A 638 29.56 14.65 -6.98
CA SER A 638 29.31 15.73 -6.04
C SER A 638 29.98 17.02 -6.52
N TYR A 639 29.27 18.14 -6.41
CA TYR A 639 29.76 19.45 -6.80
C TYR A 639 29.60 20.45 -5.64
N LYS A 640 30.38 21.53 -5.67
CA LYS A 640 30.27 22.61 -4.67
C LYS A 640 29.53 23.82 -5.21
N TRP A 641 30.02 24.33 -6.34
CA TRP A 641 29.53 25.57 -6.95
C TRP A 641 29.25 25.40 -8.44
N THR A 642 28.34 26.21 -8.97
CA THR A 642 28.00 26.27 -10.38
C THR A 642 28.39 27.59 -11.03
N MET A 643 28.61 27.53 -12.34
CA MET A 643 28.67 28.70 -13.21
C MET A 643 27.59 28.57 -14.27
N SER A 644 26.56 29.42 -14.19
CA SER A 644 25.44 29.45 -15.13
C SER A 644 25.69 30.48 -16.23
N PHE A 645 25.45 30.09 -17.48
CA PHE A 645 25.70 30.88 -18.67
C PHE A 645 24.37 31.36 -19.24
N SER A 646 24.16 32.68 -19.31
CA SER A 646 22.93 33.29 -19.79
C SER A 646 23.13 34.07 -21.09
N ALA A 647 22.39 33.69 -22.13
CA ALA A 647 22.32 34.45 -23.38
C ALA A 647 20.88 34.90 -23.61
N ASN A 648 20.70 36.17 -24.00
CA ASN A 648 19.39 36.79 -24.24
C ASN A 648 18.39 36.63 -23.06
N GLY A 649 18.90 36.66 -21.81
CA GLY A 649 18.07 36.56 -20.59
C GLY A 649 17.69 35.14 -20.16
N SER A 650 18.12 34.10 -20.88
CA SER A 650 17.85 32.70 -20.56
C SER A 650 19.14 31.95 -20.26
N VAL A 651 19.12 30.99 -19.33
CA VAL A 651 20.28 30.12 -19.05
C VAL A 651 20.38 29.08 -20.16
N ILE A 652 21.50 29.09 -20.88
CA ILE A 652 21.78 28.16 -22.00
C ILE A 652 22.60 26.94 -21.56
N GLY A 653 23.29 27.04 -20.43
CA GLY A 653 24.04 25.92 -19.86
C GLY A 653 24.61 26.21 -18.49
N VAL A 654 25.04 25.15 -17.81
CA VAL A 654 25.57 25.19 -16.45
C VAL A 654 26.82 24.33 -16.35
N LEU A 655 27.88 24.88 -15.76
CA LEU A 655 29.09 24.15 -15.42
C LEU A 655 29.09 23.83 -13.92
N TYR A 656 29.42 22.58 -13.57
CA TYR A 656 29.45 22.09 -12.19
C TYR A 656 30.89 21.84 -11.74
N TYR A 657 31.33 22.49 -10.68
CA TYR A 657 32.71 22.42 -10.19
C TYR A 657 32.84 21.58 -8.92
N SER A 658 33.99 20.90 -8.80
CA SER A 658 34.23 19.82 -7.83
C SER A 658 33.97 20.20 -6.37
N GLN A 659 33.58 19.20 -5.60
CA GLN A 659 33.51 19.29 -4.15
C GLN A 659 34.91 19.16 -3.54
N GLY A 660 35.26 20.05 -2.62
CA GLY A 660 36.53 19.99 -1.88
C GLY A 660 36.40 20.60 -0.49
N ALA A 661 37.35 20.28 0.40
CA ALA A 661 37.39 20.78 1.78
C ALA A 661 37.54 22.31 1.87
N SER A 662 38.07 22.94 0.82
CA SER A 662 38.21 24.39 0.73
C SER A 662 36.88 25.08 0.44
N ASN A 663 36.63 26.24 1.04
CA ASN A 663 35.49 27.11 0.72
C ASN A 663 35.62 27.81 -0.64
N THR A 664 36.68 27.53 -1.40
CA THR A 664 36.92 28.09 -2.73
C THR A 664 37.35 27.01 -3.71
N ILE A 665 36.91 27.10 -4.97
CA ILE A 665 37.36 26.22 -6.06
C ILE A 665 38.26 27.02 -7.00
N ALA A 666 39.48 26.56 -7.25
CA ALA A 666 40.38 27.21 -8.19
C ALA A 666 39.88 27.08 -9.63
N ILE A 667 39.96 28.18 -10.38
CA ILE A 667 39.67 28.23 -11.83
C ILE A 667 40.97 28.61 -12.52
N SER A 668 41.37 27.84 -13.55
CA SER A 668 42.54 28.19 -14.35
C SER A 668 42.29 29.51 -15.06
N ASN A 669 43.32 30.32 -15.25
CA ASN A 669 43.23 31.56 -16.03
C ASN A 669 43.24 31.32 -17.54
N THR A 670 43.42 30.06 -17.98
CA THR A 670 43.53 29.67 -19.39
C THR A 670 42.60 28.51 -19.78
N ASP A 671 41.88 27.91 -18.82
CA ASP A 671 41.09 26.72 -19.07
C ASP A 671 39.92 26.47 -18.09
N LEU A 672 38.69 26.67 -18.59
CA LEU A 672 37.45 26.46 -17.85
C LEU A 672 37.19 25.02 -17.40
N THR A 673 37.87 24.02 -17.99
CA THR A 673 37.65 22.60 -17.62
C THR A 673 38.40 22.20 -16.34
N THR A 674 39.22 23.08 -15.78
CA THR A 674 39.94 22.81 -14.52
C THR A 674 38.95 22.68 -13.36
N ASN A 675 39.06 21.59 -12.58
CA ASN A 675 38.12 21.25 -11.49
C ASN A 675 36.65 21.10 -11.92
N LEU A 676 36.38 21.03 -13.22
CA LEU A 676 35.04 20.76 -13.74
C LEU A 676 34.68 19.29 -13.49
N VAL A 677 33.44 19.05 -13.09
CA VAL A 677 32.88 17.71 -12.86
C VAL A 677 31.96 17.30 -13.99
N ALA A 678 31.04 18.20 -14.34
CA ALA A 678 30.04 17.97 -15.37
C ALA A 678 29.59 19.30 -15.97
N TYR A 679 28.90 19.23 -17.09
CA TYR A 679 28.20 20.37 -17.68
C TYR A 679 26.83 19.97 -18.22
N GLN A 680 25.90 20.91 -18.19
CA GLN A 680 24.55 20.76 -18.73
C GLN A 680 24.36 21.71 -19.91
N TYR A 681 23.83 21.18 -21.01
CA TYR A 681 23.41 21.94 -22.19
C TYR A 681 22.11 21.36 -22.72
N ASP A 682 21.14 22.21 -23.03
CA ASP A 682 19.85 21.79 -23.61
C ASP A 682 19.18 20.63 -22.83
N GLY A 683 19.18 20.75 -21.50
CA GLY A 683 18.64 19.75 -20.58
C GLY A 683 19.46 18.47 -20.43
N LYS A 684 20.51 18.26 -21.24
CA LYS A 684 21.36 17.05 -21.21
C LYS A 684 22.60 17.24 -20.36
N MET A 685 22.98 16.20 -19.65
CA MET A 685 24.18 16.15 -18.80
C MET A 685 25.35 15.51 -19.52
N TYR A 686 26.55 16.06 -19.32
CA TYR A 686 27.81 15.57 -19.88
C TYR A 686 28.91 15.58 -18.82
N LYS A 687 29.85 14.63 -18.89
CA LYS A 687 31.02 14.60 -17.99
C LYS A 687 32.07 15.63 -18.41
N ALA A 688 32.83 16.17 -17.46
CA ALA A 688 33.83 17.21 -17.74
C ALA A 688 34.86 16.81 -18.82
N ALA A 689 35.32 15.56 -18.82
CA ALA A 689 36.27 15.05 -19.81
C ALA A 689 35.76 15.18 -21.26
N ASP A 690 34.43 15.16 -21.46
CA ASP A 690 33.84 15.24 -22.80
C ASP A 690 33.96 16.61 -23.43
N ALA A 691 34.17 17.67 -22.63
CA ALA A 691 34.35 19.03 -23.14
C ALA A 691 35.49 19.15 -24.16
N LYS A 692 36.52 18.29 -24.05
CA LYS A 692 37.68 18.23 -24.97
C LYS A 692 37.91 16.85 -25.57
N GLY A 693 37.56 15.78 -24.87
CA GLY A 693 37.82 14.40 -25.28
C GLY A 693 36.62 13.66 -25.85
N GLY A 694 35.40 14.20 -25.72
CA GLY A 694 34.15 13.48 -25.96
C GLY A 694 33.75 13.35 -27.44
N SER A 695 32.51 12.91 -27.66
CA SER A 695 31.88 12.89 -28.98
C SER A 695 31.77 14.29 -29.59
N SER A 696 31.55 14.38 -30.91
CA SER A 696 31.30 15.66 -31.59
C SER A 696 30.15 16.43 -30.94
N THR A 697 29.04 15.75 -30.60
CA THR A 697 27.90 16.37 -29.91
C THR A 697 28.25 16.95 -28.54
N ALA A 698 29.08 16.25 -27.74
CA ALA A 698 29.44 16.72 -26.41
C ALA A 698 30.40 17.93 -26.47
N LYS A 699 31.40 17.86 -27.36
CA LYS A 699 32.31 18.97 -27.64
C LYS A 699 31.56 20.21 -28.13
N ASP A 700 30.62 20.01 -29.05
CA ASP A 700 29.79 21.10 -29.59
C ASP A 700 28.85 21.69 -28.55
N ALA A 701 28.24 20.85 -27.70
CA ALA A 701 27.45 21.32 -26.57
C ALA A 701 28.27 22.23 -25.65
N PHE A 702 29.48 21.81 -25.25
CA PHE A 702 30.35 22.66 -24.44
C PHE A 702 30.75 23.94 -25.16
N ALA A 703 31.10 23.87 -26.44
CA ALA A 703 31.43 25.03 -27.27
C ALA A 703 30.26 26.03 -27.37
N ASN A 704 29.02 25.56 -27.49
CA ASN A 704 27.82 26.38 -27.51
C ASN A 704 27.50 27.02 -26.15
N ILE A 705 27.91 26.42 -25.02
CA ILE A 705 27.85 27.07 -23.71
C ILE A 705 28.84 28.23 -23.64
N VAL A 706 30.11 28.00 -23.99
CA VAL A 706 31.19 28.98 -23.73
C VAL A 706 31.34 30.02 -24.84
N SER A 707 30.85 29.74 -26.05
CA SER A 707 30.82 30.66 -27.19
C SER A 707 29.53 30.43 -28.01
N PRO A 708 28.37 30.88 -27.50
CA PRO A 708 27.07 30.70 -28.14
C PRO A 708 27.00 31.39 -29.50
N LEU A 709 26.27 30.79 -30.44
CA LEU A 709 25.96 31.43 -31.72
C LEU A 709 24.72 32.31 -31.60
N LYS A 710 24.77 33.46 -32.28
CA LYS A 710 23.63 34.34 -32.51
C LYS A 710 23.71 34.87 -33.94
N ALA A 711 22.71 34.58 -34.76
CA ALA A 711 22.72 34.92 -36.19
C ALA A 711 22.95 36.42 -36.41
N GLY A 712 23.92 36.79 -37.24
CA GLY A 712 24.26 38.20 -37.50
C GLY A 712 25.03 38.91 -36.39
N TYR A 713 25.46 38.20 -35.34
CA TYR A 713 26.28 38.74 -34.25
C TYR A 713 27.57 37.94 -34.09
N GLU A 714 28.58 38.57 -33.49
CA GLU A 714 29.80 37.95 -33.02
C GLU A 714 29.80 37.88 -31.49
N PHE A 715 30.16 36.71 -30.93
CA PHE A 715 30.29 36.56 -29.49
C PHE A 715 31.57 37.24 -29.01
N VAL A 716 31.46 38.11 -28.00
CA VAL A 716 32.58 38.90 -27.47
C VAL A 716 33.16 38.25 -26.22
N GLN A 717 32.35 38.13 -25.17
CA GLN A 717 32.79 37.68 -23.84
C GLN A 717 31.62 37.34 -22.91
N TRP A 718 31.95 36.82 -21.73
CA TRP A 718 31.02 36.63 -20.62
C TRP A 718 31.27 37.65 -19.52
N ASN A 719 30.20 38.35 -19.13
CA ASN A 719 30.20 39.33 -18.06
C ASN A 719 29.49 38.81 -16.81
N GLY A 720 30.07 39.03 -15.63
CA GLY A 720 29.43 38.78 -14.35
C GLY A 720 28.52 39.93 -13.94
N ALA A 721 28.18 39.96 -12.64
CA ALA A 721 27.41 41.06 -12.06
C ALA A 721 28.08 42.42 -12.33
N GLU A 722 27.27 43.45 -12.54
CA GLU A 722 27.71 44.83 -12.84
C GLU A 722 28.51 44.99 -14.15
N GLY A 723 28.41 44.02 -15.08
CA GLY A 723 29.08 44.11 -16.39
C GLY A 723 30.59 43.84 -16.34
N LYS A 724 31.11 43.31 -15.22
CA LYS A 724 32.54 42.97 -15.10
C LYS A 724 32.87 41.76 -15.97
N LYS A 725 33.88 41.87 -16.83
CA LYS A 725 34.40 40.76 -17.64
C LYS A 725 34.84 39.58 -16.75
N VAL A 726 34.30 38.39 -17.00
CA VAL A 726 34.64 37.14 -16.29
C VAL A 726 35.38 36.15 -17.18
N ILE A 727 34.92 35.96 -18.42
CA ILE A 727 35.53 35.05 -19.40
C ILE A 727 35.67 35.78 -20.73
N SER A 728 36.84 35.73 -21.37
CA SER A 728 37.07 36.28 -22.70
C SER A 728 38.03 35.40 -23.50
N ASP A 729 38.38 35.82 -24.72
CA ASP A 729 39.34 35.14 -25.60
C ASP A 729 39.02 33.63 -25.74
N VAL A 730 37.73 33.31 -25.91
CA VAL A 730 37.25 31.93 -26.00
C VAL A 730 37.59 31.38 -27.39
N ILE A 731 38.27 30.24 -27.46
CA ILE A 731 38.69 29.61 -28.71
C ILE A 731 37.89 28.32 -28.92
N THR A 732 36.95 28.37 -29.87
CA THR A 732 36.12 27.23 -30.30
C THR A 732 36.18 27.06 -31.84
N PRO A 733 37.29 26.55 -32.40
CA PRO A 733 37.38 26.30 -33.85
C PRO A 733 36.28 25.37 -34.34
N GLU A 734 35.77 25.67 -35.53
CA GLU A 734 34.96 24.76 -36.34
C GLU A 734 35.88 23.69 -36.93
N ILE A 735 35.43 22.44 -36.90
CA ILE A 735 36.21 21.31 -37.39
C ILE A 735 35.94 21.14 -38.89
N THR A 736 37.01 21.11 -39.69
CA THR A 736 36.96 21.03 -41.16
C THR A 736 36.05 19.88 -41.64
N ASP A 737 35.22 20.17 -42.64
CA ASP A 737 34.25 19.24 -43.24
C ASP A 737 33.15 18.76 -42.27
N THR A 738 32.90 19.51 -41.18
CA THR A 738 31.81 19.25 -40.22
C THR A 738 31.18 20.56 -39.74
N ASP A 739 29.96 20.49 -39.21
CA ASP A 739 29.23 21.66 -38.70
C ASP A 739 29.41 21.89 -37.18
N TYR A 740 30.36 21.22 -36.52
CA TYR A 740 30.52 21.25 -35.06
C TYR A 740 31.76 22.01 -34.60
N ARG A 741 31.68 22.67 -33.43
CA ARG A 741 32.77 23.42 -32.80
C ARG A 741 33.38 22.66 -31.61
N SER A 742 34.65 22.90 -31.33
CA SER A 742 35.34 22.28 -30.19
C SER A 742 36.08 23.31 -29.35
N TYR A 743 35.80 23.34 -28.05
CA TYR A 743 36.51 24.21 -27.12
C TYR A 743 37.99 23.81 -26.95
N THR A 744 38.87 24.80 -27.01
CA THR A 744 40.33 24.61 -26.81
C THR A 744 40.80 25.32 -25.55
N SER A 745 40.54 26.62 -25.44
CA SER A 745 40.98 27.47 -24.33
C SER A 745 40.11 28.71 -24.19
N SER A 746 40.28 29.43 -23.09
CA SER A 746 39.64 30.72 -22.82
C SER A 746 40.44 31.45 -21.75
N LYS A 747 40.23 32.76 -21.55
CA LYS A 747 40.80 33.51 -20.43
C LYS A 747 39.77 33.79 -19.35
N GLN A 748 40.12 33.51 -18.11
CA GLN A 748 39.27 33.79 -16.94
C GLN A 748 39.93 34.91 -16.14
N SER A 749 39.15 35.95 -15.81
CA SER A 749 39.62 37.03 -14.92
C SER A 749 39.46 36.67 -13.43
N ILE A 750 38.69 35.61 -13.14
CA ILE A 750 38.52 35.05 -11.81
C ILE A 750 39.46 33.86 -11.60
N GLU A 751 40.16 33.83 -10.46
CA GLU A 751 41.07 32.73 -10.11
C GLU A 751 40.39 31.67 -9.23
N LYS A 752 39.23 32.00 -8.66
CA LYS A 752 38.48 31.11 -7.76
C LYS A 752 36.98 31.39 -7.73
N LEU A 753 36.20 30.34 -7.60
CA LEU A 753 34.79 30.40 -7.22
C LEU A 753 34.65 30.34 -5.71
N THR A 754 33.80 31.20 -5.16
CA THR A 754 33.46 31.25 -3.72
C THR A 754 31.97 31.01 -3.44
N GLY A 755 31.19 30.83 -4.51
CA GLY A 755 29.75 30.62 -4.52
C GLY A 755 29.29 30.36 -5.96
N ASP A 756 28.00 30.09 -6.12
CA ASP A 756 27.36 29.97 -7.43
C ASP A 756 27.37 31.34 -8.15
N ILE A 757 27.70 31.36 -9.44
CA ILE A 757 27.71 32.61 -10.24
C ILE A 757 26.88 32.45 -11.52
N THR A 758 26.35 33.56 -12.01
CA THR A 758 25.74 33.65 -13.35
C THR A 758 26.51 34.67 -14.17
N VAL A 759 26.82 34.30 -15.41
CA VAL A 759 27.47 35.18 -16.39
C VAL A 759 26.54 35.40 -17.59
N SER A 760 26.55 36.61 -18.14
CA SER A 760 25.73 37.04 -19.28
C SER A 760 26.59 37.25 -20.52
N ALA A 761 26.11 36.76 -21.66
CA ALA A 761 26.81 36.88 -22.94
C ALA A 761 26.77 38.32 -23.46
N GLU A 762 27.90 38.78 -23.99
CA GLU A 762 28.02 40.01 -24.76
C GLU A 762 28.23 39.68 -26.24
N PHE A 763 27.52 40.40 -27.09
CA PHE A 763 27.52 40.20 -28.53
C PHE A 763 27.67 41.54 -29.24
N ASP A 764 28.51 41.58 -30.26
CA ASP A 764 28.59 42.70 -31.20
C ASP A 764 27.79 42.35 -32.46
N ALA A 765 26.95 43.27 -32.91
CA ALA A 765 26.24 43.11 -34.16
C ALA A 765 27.23 43.21 -35.32
N LYS A 766 27.10 42.34 -36.32
CA LYS A 766 27.97 42.39 -37.50
C LYS A 766 27.52 43.55 -38.40
N PRO A 767 28.46 44.28 -39.00
CA PRO A 767 28.13 45.34 -39.95
C PRO A 767 27.66 44.73 -41.29
N TYR A 768 26.77 45.43 -41.98
CA TYR A 768 26.40 45.15 -43.36
C TYR A 768 26.33 46.44 -44.19
N ILE A 769 26.44 46.28 -45.50
CA ILE A 769 26.45 47.39 -46.47
C ILE A 769 25.10 47.45 -47.19
N VAL A 770 24.48 48.62 -47.21
CA VAL A 770 23.39 48.95 -48.15
C VAL A 770 23.99 49.71 -49.33
N GLN A 771 23.95 49.11 -50.51
CA GLN A 771 24.47 49.68 -51.74
C GLN A 771 23.32 50.20 -52.61
N TYR A 772 23.44 51.44 -53.10
CA TYR A 772 22.42 52.05 -53.94
C TYR A 772 22.81 52.00 -55.41
N ALA A 773 21.97 51.32 -56.19
CA ALA A 773 22.16 51.12 -57.61
C ALA A 773 21.26 52.03 -58.45
N ASN A 774 21.87 52.80 -59.36
CA ASN A 774 21.11 53.59 -60.34
C ASN A 774 20.74 52.70 -61.54
N THR A 775 19.44 52.51 -61.77
CA THR A 775 18.90 51.68 -62.85
C THR A 775 18.69 52.44 -64.17
N PHE A 776 18.95 53.75 -64.21
CA PHE A 776 18.67 54.58 -65.38
C PHE A 776 19.76 54.51 -66.48
N ASN A 777 21.05 54.40 -66.11
CA ASN A 777 22.19 54.39 -67.06
C ASN A 777 23.18 53.25 -66.72
N SER A 778 23.47 52.36 -67.69
CA SER A 778 24.24 51.11 -67.47
C SER A 778 25.76 51.26 -67.30
N SER A 779 26.30 52.49 -67.27
CA SER A 779 27.76 52.72 -67.33
C SER A 779 28.43 53.03 -65.99
N SER A 780 27.68 53.32 -64.92
CA SER A 780 28.19 53.30 -63.54
C SER A 780 27.06 52.97 -62.58
N ILE A 781 27.03 51.73 -62.11
CA ILE A 781 25.85 51.14 -61.48
C ILE A 781 25.73 51.55 -60.00
N TYR A 782 26.84 51.86 -59.32
CA TYR A 782 26.89 52.11 -57.87
C TYR A 782 27.48 53.48 -57.54
N ALA A 783 26.74 54.34 -56.84
CA ALA A 783 27.21 55.70 -56.55
C ALA A 783 27.41 56.01 -55.06
N THR A 784 26.81 55.24 -54.14
CA THR A 784 26.92 55.49 -52.70
C THR A 784 26.51 54.26 -51.87
N THR A 785 26.99 54.18 -50.63
CA THR A 785 26.70 53.11 -49.68
C THR A 785 26.35 53.67 -48.29
N GLN A 786 25.57 52.92 -47.52
CA GLN A 786 25.40 53.10 -46.07
C GLN A 786 25.90 51.84 -45.37
N ILE A 787 26.49 52.01 -44.19
CA ILE A 787 26.86 50.89 -43.30
C ILE A 787 25.91 50.97 -42.12
N ALA A 788 25.39 49.82 -41.70
CA ALA A 788 24.60 49.68 -40.48
C ALA A 788 24.91 48.32 -39.85
N ASP A 789 24.61 48.21 -38.57
CA ASP A 789 24.74 46.95 -37.87
C ASP A 789 23.46 46.12 -37.96
N VAL A 790 23.58 44.80 -37.89
CA VAL A 790 22.42 43.89 -37.83
C VAL A 790 21.45 44.33 -36.72
N ASP A 791 20.15 44.26 -37.03
CA ASP A 791 19.03 44.71 -36.21
C ASP A 791 19.00 46.23 -35.90
N GLU A 792 19.95 47.01 -36.41
CA GLU A 792 19.89 48.48 -36.39
C GLU A 792 18.85 48.98 -37.40
N THR A 793 18.12 50.04 -37.06
CA THR A 793 17.22 50.73 -38.00
C THR A 793 17.92 51.93 -38.63
N LEU A 794 18.18 51.84 -39.92
CA LEU A 794 18.71 52.94 -40.72
C LEU A 794 17.61 53.57 -41.58
N LYS A 795 17.79 54.85 -41.94
CA LYS A 795 16.93 55.53 -42.94
C LYS A 795 17.52 55.40 -44.33
N LEU A 796 16.73 54.85 -45.25
CA LEU A 796 17.11 54.78 -46.65
C LEU A 796 17.28 56.17 -47.24
N PHE A 797 18.09 56.30 -48.27
CA PHE A 797 18.35 57.59 -48.88
C PHE A 797 17.11 58.23 -49.53
N GLY A 798 17.09 59.56 -49.51
CA GLY A 798 16.05 60.39 -50.12
C GLY A 798 16.25 60.62 -51.63
N ASP A 799 15.43 61.50 -52.21
CA ASP A 799 15.44 61.84 -53.65
C ASP A 799 16.72 62.55 -54.12
N SER A 800 17.52 63.11 -53.22
CA SER A 800 18.75 63.84 -53.55
C SER A 800 19.93 62.97 -53.96
N VAL A 801 19.83 61.64 -53.88
CA VAL A 801 20.96 60.72 -54.16
C VAL A 801 21.18 60.47 -55.64
N PHE A 802 20.12 60.49 -56.45
CA PHE A 802 20.24 60.40 -57.90
C PHE A 802 19.39 61.49 -58.56
N ILE A 803 20.01 62.26 -59.46
CA ILE A 803 19.34 63.31 -60.22
C ILE A 803 19.35 62.90 -61.69
N GLN A 804 18.16 62.89 -62.31
CA GLN A 804 18.00 62.58 -63.73
C GLN A 804 17.04 63.57 -64.38
N GLU A 805 17.46 64.23 -65.46
CA GLU A 805 16.59 65.18 -66.16
C GLU A 805 15.34 64.47 -66.73
N GLY A 806 14.16 65.05 -66.47
CA GLY A 806 12.87 64.51 -66.92
C GLY A 806 12.32 63.35 -66.09
N TYR A 807 13.02 62.90 -65.04
CA TYR A 807 12.59 61.81 -64.16
C TYR A 807 12.80 62.16 -62.68
N LYS A 808 11.88 61.72 -61.83
CA LYS A 808 11.94 61.86 -60.37
C LYS A 808 12.19 60.50 -59.75
N LEU A 809 13.16 60.41 -58.85
CA LEU A 809 13.34 59.23 -58.01
C LEU A 809 12.15 59.17 -57.03
N ILE A 810 11.45 58.04 -57.00
CA ILE A 810 10.24 57.87 -56.16
C ILE A 810 10.36 56.78 -55.10
N GLY A 811 11.39 55.93 -55.17
CA GLY A 811 11.62 54.88 -54.18
C GLY A 811 12.76 53.95 -54.56
N TRP A 812 12.90 52.88 -53.77
CA TRP A 812 13.91 51.84 -53.91
C TRP A 812 13.26 50.47 -54.06
N SER A 813 13.94 49.53 -54.74
CA SER A 813 13.57 48.12 -54.80
C SER A 813 14.75 47.23 -54.42
N ASP A 814 14.51 46.10 -53.76
CA ASP A 814 15.54 45.07 -53.53
C ASP A 814 15.86 44.23 -54.79
N ARG A 815 15.20 44.51 -55.92
CA ARG A 815 15.40 43.80 -57.19
C ARG A 815 15.58 44.76 -58.37
N ALA A 816 16.53 44.43 -59.25
CA ALA A 816 16.96 45.30 -60.36
C ALA A 816 15.85 45.65 -61.37
N ASP A 817 14.85 44.79 -61.53
CA ASP A 817 13.72 45.00 -62.44
C ASP A 817 12.59 45.85 -61.84
N GLY A 818 12.74 46.33 -60.60
CA GLY A 818 11.75 47.17 -59.91
C GLY A 818 10.49 46.43 -59.43
N ASN A 819 10.44 45.11 -59.60
CA ASN A 819 9.33 44.24 -59.18
C ASN A 819 9.61 43.52 -57.85
N GLY A 820 10.71 43.85 -57.17
CA GLY A 820 11.01 43.38 -55.84
C GLY A 820 10.17 44.07 -54.76
N THR A 821 10.55 43.89 -53.49
CA THR A 821 10.01 44.66 -52.38
C THR A 821 10.32 46.13 -52.62
N LYS A 822 9.31 47.00 -52.48
CA LYS A 822 9.44 48.44 -52.70
C LYS A 822 9.56 49.16 -51.37
N TYR A 823 10.46 50.13 -51.32
CA TYR A 823 10.72 50.95 -50.15
C TYR A 823 10.60 52.42 -50.53
N ASP A 824 9.87 53.19 -49.71
CA ASP A 824 9.74 54.63 -49.91
C ASP A 824 11.06 55.35 -49.60
N LEU A 825 11.24 56.53 -50.19
CA LEU A 825 12.37 57.41 -49.88
C LEU A 825 12.37 57.82 -48.41
N GLY A 826 13.52 57.73 -47.73
CA GLY A 826 13.62 58.08 -46.30
C GLY A 826 12.97 57.07 -45.34
N SER A 827 12.48 55.94 -45.84
CA SER A 827 11.86 54.88 -45.02
C SER A 827 12.88 54.16 -44.13
N ASN A 828 12.38 53.56 -43.06
CA ASN A 828 13.18 52.76 -42.15
C ASN A 828 13.47 51.38 -42.77
N PHE A 829 14.72 50.95 -42.68
CA PHE A 829 15.17 49.63 -43.10
C PHE A 829 15.99 48.99 -41.99
N THR A 830 15.78 47.69 -41.77
CA THR A 830 16.52 46.86 -40.80
C THR A 830 16.76 45.50 -41.44
N LEU A 831 18.00 45.03 -41.36
CA LEU A 831 18.37 43.67 -41.74
C LEU A 831 18.44 42.81 -40.48
N SER A 832 17.62 41.76 -40.41
CA SER A 832 17.68 40.84 -39.28
C SER A 832 18.90 39.93 -39.35
N GLY A 833 19.34 39.43 -38.19
CA GLY A 833 20.46 38.49 -38.14
C GLY A 833 20.26 37.22 -38.98
N GLU A 834 19.04 36.70 -39.06
CA GLU A 834 18.72 35.56 -39.94
C GLU A 834 18.83 35.90 -41.43
N GLN A 835 18.46 37.13 -41.81
CA GLN A 835 18.61 37.60 -43.19
C GLN A 835 20.09 37.80 -43.52
N TYR A 836 20.89 38.30 -42.57
CA TYR A 836 22.33 38.45 -42.71
C TYR A 836 23.01 37.11 -43.05
N GLU A 837 22.76 36.05 -42.27
CA GLU A 837 23.41 34.74 -42.52
C GLU A 837 22.98 34.13 -43.87
N LYS A 838 21.71 34.30 -44.29
CA LYS A 838 21.26 33.86 -45.63
C LYS A 838 21.99 34.57 -46.77
N LEU A 839 22.24 35.87 -46.61
CA LEU A 839 22.94 36.67 -47.61
C LEU A 839 24.43 36.33 -47.66
N LYS A 840 25.04 36.08 -46.50
CA LYS A 840 26.42 35.58 -46.40
C LYS A 840 26.61 34.26 -47.13
N ASP A 841 25.64 33.35 -47.05
CA ASP A 841 25.72 32.04 -47.71
C ASP A 841 25.30 32.06 -49.19
N THR A 842 25.04 33.25 -49.76
CA THR A 842 24.61 33.38 -51.17
C THR A 842 25.76 33.09 -52.14
N PRO A 843 25.54 32.26 -53.19
CA PRO A 843 26.58 31.93 -54.17
C PRO A 843 27.21 33.18 -54.80
N GLY A 844 28.51 33.37 -54.58
CA GLY A 844 29.28 34.52 -55.08
C GLY A 844 29.77 35.49 -54.00
N HIS A 845 29.29 35.36 -52.76
CA HIS A 845 29.88 36.03 -51.60
C HIS A 845 31.16 35.30 -51.17
N LEU A 846 32.30 35.99 -51.10
CA LEU A 846 33.57 35.40 -50.69
C LEU A 846 33.72 35.47 -49.16
N ILE A 847 34.39 34.46 -48.58
CA ILE A 847 34.72 34.44 -47.15
C ILE A 847 35.55 35.69 -46.81
N GLY A 848 35.01 36.56 -45.94
CA GLY A 848 35.66 37.79 -45.50
C GLY A 848 35.18 39.07 -46.21
N GLU A 849 34.18 38.99 -47.10
CA GLU A 849 33.48 40.17 -47.63
C GLU A 849 32.32 40.58 -46.72
N ASP A 850 32.00 41.88 -46.68
CA ASP A 850 30.85 42.40 -45.94
C ASP A 850 29.53 42.02 -46.66
N VAL A 851 28.53 41.60 -45.89
CA VAL A 851 27.20 41.31 -46.43
C VAL A 851 26.63 42.58 -47.07
N THR A 852 26.23 42.50 -48.34
CA THR A 852 25.75 43.64 -49.10
C THR A 852 24.29 43.44 -49.56
N VAL A 853 23.44 44.42 -49.24
CA VAL A 853 22.06 44.54 -49.74
C VAL A 853 22.03 45.62 -50.81
N THR A 854 21.50 45.31 -52.00
CA THR A 854 21.42 46.30 -53.09
C THR A 854 20.01 46.88 -53.21
N MET A 855 19.93 48.21 -53.17
CA MET A 855 18.71 49.01 -53.37
C MET A 855 18.74 49.66 -54.75
N TYR A 856 17.86 49.23 -55.63
CA TYR A 856 17.73 49.69 -57.01
C TYR A 856 16.75 50.85 -57.11
N SER A 857 17.13 51.94 -57.77
CA SER A 857 16.29 53.13 -57.94
C SER A 857 14.99 52.86 -58.71
N ILE A 858 13.86 53.41 -58.26
CA ILE A 858 12.56 53.41 -58.95
C ILE A 858 12.24 54.84 -59.40
N TRP A 859 11.95 55.03 -60.69
CA TRP A 859 11.79 56.34 -61.31
C TRP A 859 10.36 56.61 -61.81
N GLU A 860 9.92 57.86 -61.74
CA GLU A 860 8.68 58.38 -62.33
C GLU A 860 9.01 59.50 -63.33
N LYS A 861 8.41 59.50 -64.52
CA LYS A 861 8.64 60.54 -65.54
C LYS A 861 7.92 61.85 -65.18
N VAL A 862 8.59 62.98 -65.31
CA VAL A 862 8.02 64.30 -64.97
C VAL A 862 7.64 65.08 -66.24
N GLY A 863 6.34 65.13 -66.56
CA GLY A 863 5.71 66.10 -67.48
C GLY A 863 5.46 65.66 -68.93
N SER A 864 4.19 65.72 -69.36
CA SER A 864 3.74 65.83 -70.76
C SER A 864 3.09 67.21 -70.96
N GLY A 865 3.66 68.02 -71.87
CA GLY A 865 3.15 69.34 -72.25
C GLY A 865 2.90 69.39 -73.76
N SER A 866 1.69 69.81 -74.12
CA SER A 866 1.01 69.77 -75.44
C SER A 866 1.75 70.37 -76.65
N GLY A 867 1.57 69.75 -77.83
CA GLY A 867 1.85 70.35 -79.14
C GLY A 867 1.13 69.60 -80.27
N SER A 868 0.27 70.31 -80.99
CA SER A 868 -0.66 69.88 -82.03
C SER A 868 -0.02 69.76 -83.42
N GLY A 869 -0.57 68.89 -84.29
CA GLY A 869 -0.70 69.20 -85.73
C GLY A 869 -0.19 68.17 -86.74
N ASP A 870 -1.14 67.70 -87.55
CA ASP A 870 -1.05 67.22 -88.94
C ASP A 870 -0.74 65.75 -89.28
N ASN A 871 -1.40 65.37 -90.38
CA ASN A 871 -2.00 64.09 -90.74
C ASN A 871 -1.40 63.63 -92.09
N THR A 872 -1.20 62.31 -92.30
CA THR A 872 -1.55 61.59 -93.55
C THR A 872 -1.29 60.08 -93.42
N ASP A 873 -2.38 59.33 -93.61
CA ASP A 873 -2.55 58.00 -94.22
C ASP A 873 -1.79 56.76 -93.68
N GLY A 874 -2.54 55.98 -92.89
CA GLY A 874 -3.01 54.66 -93.33
C GLY A 874 -2.08 53.46 -93.17
N ASP A 875 -2.15 52.80 -92.01
CA ASP A 875 -2.44 51.35 -91.96
C ASP A 875 -2.85 50.91 -90.55
N ASN A 876 -3.68 49.88 -90.51
CA ASN A 876 -4.36 49.32 -89.35
C ASN A 876 -3.48 48.26 -88.68
N ASP A 877 -2.98 48.50 -87.46
CA ASP A 877 -2.87 47.45 -86.43
C ASP A 877 -2.62 48.00 -85.02
N ASN A 878 -3.37 47.42 -84.10
CA ASN A 878 -3.44 47.69 -82.67
C ASN A 878 -2.30 46.99 -81.92
N SER A 879 -1.29 47.73 -81.43
CA SER A 879 -0.57 47.45 -80.17
C SER A 879 0.54 48.48 -79.90
N ASN A 880 0.31 49.45 -79.03
CA ASN A 880 1.38 50.21 -78.38
C ASN A 880 1.55 49.73 -76.94
N THR A 881 2.56 48.89 -76.71
CA THR A 881 3.25 48.80 -75.42
C THR A 881 4.67 49.31 -75.64
N ASP A 882 4.95 50.46 -75.05
CA ASP A 882 6.16 51.25 -75.22
C ASP A 882 7.45 50.52 -74.82
N THR A 883 8.46 50.85 -75.62
CA THR A 883 9.74 50.18 -75.87
C THR A 883 10.88 50.60 -74.93
N TYR A 884 10.63 50.81 -73.64
CA TYR A 884 11.70 51.20 -72.68
C TYR A 884 12.17 50.06 -71.76
N LEU A 885 12.43 48.88 -72.31
CA LEU A 885 12.92 47.72 -71.54
C LEU A 885 14.04 46.93 -72.25
N LEU A 886 14.80 47.57 -73.15
CA LEU A 886 15.75 46.86 -74.02
C LEU A 886 17.23 47.22 -73.91
N ALA A 887 17.69 47.91 -72.85
CA ALA A 887 19.12 48.13 -72.62
C ALA A 887 19.70 47.52 -71.33
N GLY A 888 18.87 46.89 -70.47
CA GLY A 888 19.31 46.35 -69.17
C GLY A 888 19.24 44.83 -69.00
N ILE A 889 18.71 44.08 -69.97
CA ILE A 889 18.46 42.62 -69.82
C ILE A 889 19.58 41.74 -70.40
N LEU A 890 20.55 42.31 -71.15
CA LEU A 890 21.57 41.51 -71.83
C LEU A 890 22.75 41.04 -70.95
N VAL A 891 22.96 41.64 -69.76
CA VAL A 891 24.09 41.25 -68.87
C VAL A 891 23.70 40.19 -67.83
N VAL A 892 22.42 40.10 -67.46
CA VAL A 892 21.95 39.16 -66.43
C VAL A 892 21.82 37.72 -66.97
N ILE A 893 21.58 37.55 -68.27
CA ILE A 893 21.52 36.21 -68.90
C ILE A 893 22.93 35.60 -69.07
N ILE A 894 23.99 36.41 -69.19
CA ILE A 894 25.37 35.88 -69.36
C ILE A 894 25.93 35.32 -68.04
N ILE A 895 25.54 35.86 -66.88
CA ILE A 895 25.97 35.31 -65.57
C ILE A 895 25.17 34.04 -65.21
N LEU A 896 23.87 33.99 -65.54
CA LEU A 896 23.04 32.78 -65.35
C LEU A 896 23.48 31.61 -66.26
N ILE A 897 23.99 31.87 -67.46
CA ILE A 897 24.51 30.80 -68.36
C ILE A 897 25.89 30.28 -67.92
N ILE A 898 26.73 31.10 -67.28
CA ILE A 898 28.05 30.65 -66.76
C ILE A 898 27.87 29.84 -65.46
N VAL A 899 26.88 30.15 -64.62
CA VAL A 899 26.59 29.37 -63.40
C VAL A 899 25.99 27.99 -63.72
N VAL A 900 25.17 27.84 -64.76
CA VAL A 900 24.66 26.52 -65.20
C VAL A 900 25.76 25.67 -65.85
N ALA A 901 26.74 26.27 -66.54
CA ALA A 901 27.85 25.54 -67.16
C ALA A 901 28.89 25.01 -66.16
N VAL A 902 29.03 25.61 -64.98
CA VAL A 902 29.95 25.13 -63.91
C VAL A 902 29.28 24.10 -63.00
N VAL A 903 27.96 24.21 -62.77
CA VAL A 903 27.17 23.22 -62.00
C VAL A 903 27.09 21.83 -62.69
N LEU A 904 27.43 21.71 -63.98
CA LEU A 904 27.52 20.42 -64.68
C LEU A 904 28.94 19.81 -64.74
N ARG A 905 29.99 20.41 -64.15
CA ARG A 905 31.38 19.88 -64.24
C ARG A 905 32.03 19.42 -62.94
N LYS A 906 31.31 19.31 -61.82
CA LYS A 906 31.82 18.76 -60.54
C LYS A 906 30.93 17.67 -59.91
N LYS A 907 30.20 16.90 -60.73
CA LYS A 907 29.86 15.51 -60.41
C LYS A 907 30.89 14.61 -61.07
N ASN A 908 32.00 14.40 -60.36
CA ASN A 908 32.87 13.21 -60.33
C ASN A 908 33.87 13.39 -59.20
#